data_AF-A0A3D4CCU9-F1
#
_entry.id   AF-A0A3D4CCU9-F1
#
_cell.length_a   1.000
_cell.length_b   1.000
_cell.length_c   1.000
_cell.angle_alpha   90.00
_cell.angle_beta   90.00
_cell.angle_gamma   90.00
#
_symmetry.space_group_name_H-M   'P 1'
#
loop_
_entity.id
_entity.type
_entity.pdbx_description
1 polymer ?
#
loop_
_entity_poly.entity_id
_entity_poly.type
_entity_poly.pdbx_seq_one_letter_code
_entity_poly.pdbx_strand_id
1 'polypeptide(L)'
;MQTKTAYMVATSHLDTVWRWTLADTVEKFIPDTLSKNFDLIEKYPNYLFNFEGAYRYELIEEYYPKAFKEIKRYVRINKWNPAGSEYENGDVNIPSPEAITRNILLGNNYFYEKFGIKSKDIFLPDCFGFGAQLPQIINDAGLLGFSTQKLSWGSAYGIPFDIGMWVGADGNEIGASLNAKSYRYKLSGDVRADLSVIDGISKAYMETNMKLPWVNHLYGTGDWGGSPTEESVKSVCESVKANAKEENKLFKVKSARSDKVFTQLKKYNNGSNGVFIPRYKGDLLMTNHGAGCYTSRTQSKRLDYQSEQMAHSAEFVCSFAELCGCYEYPKENLNKAWKRSIKHQFHDDITGTSLMEVYNDAWDDYYSSIAQFKGELASSIQALSRNMDTSWIPENAVAISVSNPTQYRRKESVEAKIKLNVNTPFVKVIDKQKQEVPSQIVKKTGKNFEIIFFADVPSYAVHIYAVVPSDEECKIKNDLEVSEHRLENSKYKVIFNKNGDLAYLFDKELNKQLIKAPIKLALLHDTGSLAYPSWELRKEDIDKQPYCYANTPTFETVENGPARIAIKITREAEYSTIIQTVSLYPDSKVIRVDNEIEWRTRRTLLKAVFPLSASNYTAKYDSGVGYTERENNNEKLYEVPAQKWADITDTSGEFGVSILTDCKHGWDKPDNNTLRLTCIHSPLGAFTKETRQDLQDLGRNCFSFGIYGHKGDIENGTNKESMNFARKLITCEVKKSESKGEFSQIASLLKITHDNIVIRAVKMSEDDENALIVRLNNATAIEQKNAALSVYREFEKVDEVNTSEEFIRNHAEVNGKVIRVTLKPFETITLKIKFAKSEECENNNTYSPMRLNYNVKAFTNYDNMKHIILQGGGYSLPIDLIGRNIKVNGIEFYIPHGNRKNKKPKCDAVACRGQSINLDGKYNQIYILAGAVSEEDIVGTFKIDRKDYNINFKSMTAPYSKWDMYGLGQTAHTDDETAFGYEFTHLHHPEGNLVKKARMYLYSLNVKNKKRLRFPNNNKLVIFAMTSAEKEEFTNLADNVIDIVDDNYDFGKIPPIDKITDKTDAITIRAGKIQDQYNGGKGKGFLRDNLITNIIRSYTKSEW
;
A
#
# COMPACT_ATOMS: atom_id res chain seq x y z
N MET A 1 10.96 -51.23 -2.79
CA MET A 1 10.07 -50.31 -2.05
C MET A 1 10.59 -48.90 -2.22
N GLN A 2 9.70 -47.94 -2.42
CA GLN A 2 10.08 -46.53 -2.57
C GLN A 2 10.35 -45.90 -1.19
N THR A 3 11.35 -45.04 -1.10
CA THR A 3 11.76 -44.42 0.16
C THR A 3 10.74 -43.37 0.62
N LYS A 4 10.15 -43.59 1.79
CA LYS A 4 9.33 -42.61 2.52
C LYS A 4 10.23 -41.48 3.02
N THR A 5 9.77 -40.23 2.97
CA THR A 5 10.58 -39.09 3.42
C THR A 5 9.78 -38.10 4.24
N ALA A 6 10.23 -37.79 5.45
CA ALA A 6 9.74 -36.68 6.24
C ALA A 6 10.71 -35.50 6.15
N TYR A 7 10.25 -34.40 5.53
CA TYR A 7 10.95 -33.11 5.52
C TYR A 7 10.48 -32.31 6.74
N MET A 8 11.37 -32.16 7.73
CA MET A 8 11.10 -31.45 8.97
C MET A 8 11.72 -30.06 8.88
N VAL A 9 10.87 -29.05 8.78
CA VAL A 9 11.25 -27.64 8.60
C VAL A 9 11.19 -26.96 9.96
N ALA A 10 12.36 -26.70 10.55
CA ALA A 10 12.41 -25.94 11.79
C ALA A 10 12.18 -24.47 11.49
N THR A 11 11.25 -23.83 12.21
CA THR A 11 11.00 -22.40 12.08
C THR A 11 10.71 -21.77 13.44
N SER A 12 10.72 -20.45 13.48
CA SER A 12 10.16 -19.65 14.55
C SER A 12 9.41 -18.47 13.96
N HIS A 13 8.09 -18.60 13.86
CA HIS A 13 7.26 -17.53 13.35
C HIS A 13 7.35 -16.32 14.30
N LEU A 14 7.60 -15.13 13.77
CA LEU A 14 7.75 -13.91 14.55
C LEU A 14 6.92 -12.82 13.90
N ASP A 15 5.79 -12.44 14.47
CA ASP A 15 5.02 -11.30 14.01
C ASP A 15 5.84 -10.03 14.26
N THR A 16 6.07 -9.25 13.20
CA THR A 16 6.85 -8.02 13.31
C THR A 16 6.17 -7.04 14.27
N VAL A 17 4.84 -7.01 14.21
CA VAL A 17 3.93 -6.26 15.07
C VAL A 17 2.65 -7.08 15.22
N TRP A 18 2.02 -7.05 16.39
CA TRP A 18 0.69 -7.63 16.60
C TRP A 18 0.07 -7.09 17.89
N ARG A 19 0.17 -7.86 18.98
CA ARG A 19 -0.16 -7.46 20.36
C ARG A 19 1.00 -6.75 21.06
N TRP A 20 1.96 -6.31 20.28
CA TRP A 20 3.17 -5.65 20.70
C TRP A 20 3.64 -4.70 19.60
N THR A 21 4.48 -3.76 20.00
CA THR A 21 5.04 -2.74 19.11
C THR A 21 6.28 -3.25 18.39
N LEU A 22 6.74 -2.52 17.37
CA LEU A 22 8.03 -2.81 16.74
C LEU A 22 9.19 -2.77 17.75
N ALA A 23 9.11 -1.89 18.75
CA ALA A 23 10.11 -1.79 19.82
C ALA A 23 10.22 -3.09 20.62
N ASP A 24 9.09 -3.72 20.96
CA ASP A 24 9.10 -5.02 21.64
C ASP A 24 9.76 -6.12 20.79
N THR A 25 9.47 -6.12 19.48
CA THR A 25 10.08 -7.07 18.53
C THR A 25 11.59 -6.92 18.50
N VAL A 26 12.08 -5.68 18.36
CA VAL A 26 13.51 -5.39 18.36
C VAL A 26 14.15 -5.74 19.69
N GLU A 27 13.62 -5.22 20.80
CA GLU A 27 14.28 -5.26 22.11
C GLU A 27 14.17 -6.62 22.82
N LYS A 28 13.13 -7.40 22.53
CA LYS A 28 12.82 -8.64 23.27
C LYS A 28 12.83 -9.87 22.36
N PHE A 29 12.01 -9.87 21.31
CA PHE A 29 11.73 -11.09 20.55
C PHE A 29 12.86 -11.49 19.59
N ILE A 30 13.51 -10.51 18.96
CA ILE A 30 14.70 -10.77 18.13
C ILE A 30 15.84 -11.37 18.98
N PRO A 31 16.29 -10.76 20.11
CA PRO A 31 17.31 -11.35 20.97
C PRO A 31 17.01 -12.76 21.46
N ASP A 32 15.76 -13.03 21.83
CA ASP A 32 15.31 -14.35 22.26
C ASP A 32 15.41 -15.38 21.13
N THR A 33 14.98 -14.99 19.92
CA THR A 33 15.09 -15.83 18.71
C THR A 33 16.55 -16.14 18.38
N LEU A 34 17.43 -15.13 18.44
CA LEU A 34 18.83 -15.29 18.10
C LEU A 34 19.57 -16.19 19.09
N SER A 35 19.49 -15.86 20.38
CA SER A 35 20.24 -16.57 21.44
C SER A 35 19.89 -18.05 21.48
N LYS A 36 18.59 -18.39 21.54
CA LYS A 36 18.14 -19.78 21.63
C LYS A 36 18.51 -20.61 20.41
N ASN A 37 18.40 -20.06 19.20
CA ASN A 37 18.78 -20.79 18.00
C ASN A 37 20.29 -20.96 17.87
N PHE A 38 21.11 -19.99 18.30
CA PHE A 38 22.57 -20.14 18.30
C PHE A 38 22.99 -21.29 19.23
N ASP A 39 22.45 -21.35 20.45
CA ASP A 39 22.71 -22.44 21.39
C ASP A 39 22.35 -23.82 20.80
N LEU A 40 21.20 -23.91 20.12
CA LEU A 40 20.75 -25.14 19.47
C LEU A 40 21.62 -25.54 18.27
N ILE A 41 22.06 -24.58 17.47
CA ILE A 41 22.96 -24.85 16.32
C ILE A 41 24.30 -25.39 16.80
N GLU A 42 24.86 -24.85 17.88
CA GLU A 42 26.12 -25.33 18.47
C GLU A 42 25.97 -26.73 19.07
N LYS A 43 24.86 -26.99 19.77
CA LYS A 43 24.60 -28.27 20.44
C LYS A 43 24.22 -29.41 19.48
N TYR A 44 23.54 -29.12 18.38
CA TYR A 44 22.97 -30.13 17.47
C TYR A 44 23.48 -30.02 16.03
N PRO A 45 24.51 -30.80 15.65
CA PRO A 45 25.16 -30.70 14.33
C PRO A 45 24.29 -31.01 13.11
N ASN A 46 23.08 -31.54 13.27
CA ASN A 46 22.14 -31.80 12.16
C ASN A 46 20.98 -30.80 12.12
N TYR A 47 20.92 -29.85 13.06
CA TYR A 47 19.89 -28.83 13.10
C TYR A 47 20.07 -27.85 11.94
N LEU A 48 18.97 -27.48 11.29
CA LEU A 48 18.89 -26.44 10.28
C LEU A 48 17.66 -25.60 10.59
N PHE A 49 17.87 -24.31 10.79
CA PHE A 49 16.81 -23.34 11.11
C PHE A 49 16.40 -22.55 9.87
N ASN A 50 15.10 -22.33 9.69
CA ASN A 50 14.52 -21.46 8.66
C ASN A 50 13.95 -20.23 9.34
N PHE A 51 14.22 -19.05 8.79
CA PHE A 51 13.71 -17.80 9.34
C PHE A 51 13.30 -16.87 8.21
N GLU A 52 12.01 -16.55 8.17
CA GLU A 52 11.37 -15.74 7.13
C GLU A 52 11.44 -14.22 7.35
N GLY A 53 11.23 -13.46 6.27
CA GLY A 53 11.04 -12.01 6.24
C GLY A 53 12.34 -11.20 6.34
N ALA A 54 12.79 -10.63 5.21
CA ALA A 54 14.06 -9.89 5.14
C ALA A 54 14.11 -8.64 6.05
N TYR A 55 12.97 -8.01 6.35
CA TYR A 55 12.90 -6.85 7.24
C TYR A 55 13.40 -7.18 8.64
N ARG A 56 13.10 -8.37 9.18
CA ARG A 56 13.66 -8.84 10.46
C ARG A 56 15.17 -8.94 10.40
N TYR A 57 15.74 -9.37 9.28
CA TYR A 57 17.19 -9.40 9.09
C TYR A 57 17.80 -8.00 8.99
N GLU A 58 17.10 -7.03 8.38
CA GLU A 58 17.53 -5.62 8.31
C GLU A 58 17.54 -5.02 9.72
N LEU A 59 16.51 -5.28 10.54
CA LEU A 59 16.50 -4.92 11.96
C LEU A 59 17.65 -5.60 12.74
N ILE A 60 17.95 -6.88 12.47
CA ILE A 60 19.09 -7.56 13.11
C ILE A 60 20.43 -6.96 12.68
N GLU A 61 20.61 -6.61 11.40
CA GLU A 61 21.81 -5.93 10.90
C GLU A 61 22.02 -4.60 11.61
N GLU A 62 20.94 -3.84 11.78
CA GLU A 62 20.93 -2.50 12.36
C GLU A 62 21.16 -2.50 13.89
N TYR A 63 20.38 -3.29 14.64
CA TYR A 63 20.38 -3.26 16.10
C TYR A 63 21.33 -4.29 16.74
N TYR A 64 21.61 -5.39 16.04
CA TYR A 64 22.43 -6.51 16.55
C TYR A 64 23.55 -6.92 15.58
N PRO A 65 24.42 -6.00 15.13
CA PRO A 65 25.40 -6.25 14.06
C PRO A 65 26.39 -7.39 14.37
N LYS A 66 26.65 -7.68 15.65
CA LYS A 66 27.47 -8.84 16.06
C LYS A 66 26.74 -10.16 15.80
N ALA A 67 25.46 -10.26 16.16
CA ALA A 67 24.65 -11.44 15.89
C ALA A 67 24.44 -11.63 14.38
N PHE A 68 24.27 -10.54 13.63
CA PHE A 68 24.16 -10.59 12.17
C PHE A 68 25.40 -11.23 11.50
N LYS A 69 26.60 -10.97 12.02
CA LYS A 69 27.84 -11.64 11.55
C LYS A 69 27.80 -13.15 11.80
N GLU A 70 27.27 -13.59 12.94
CA GLU A 70 27.08 -15.02 13.22
C GLU A 70 26.03 -15.65 12.30
N ILE A 71 24.92 -14.97 12.01
CA ILE A 71 23.95 -15.41 10.99
C ILE A 71 24.66 -15.61 9.65
N LYS A 72 25.47 -14.64 9.19
CA LYS A 72 26.25 -14.79 7.94
C LYS A 72 27.16 -16.03 7.95
N ARG A 73 27.70 -16.43 9.11
CA ARG A 73 28.48 -17.66 9.25
C ARG A 73 27.58 -18.89 9.16
N TYR A 74 26.46 -18.90 9.87
CA TYR A 74 25.50 -20.02 9.85
C TYR A 74 24.84 -20.24 8.50
N VAL A 75 24.57 -19.18 7.74
CA VAL A 75 24.10 -19.29 6.35
C VAL A 75 25.16 -19.97 5.48
N ARG A 76 26.44 -19.55 5.57
CA ARG A 76 27.56 -20.14 4.81
C ARG A 76 27.76 -21.63 5.09
N ILE A 77 27.55 -22.08 6.33
CA ILE A 77 27.65 -23.50 6.71
C ILE A 77 26.32 -24.25 6.63
N ASN A 78 25.29 -23.66 6.01
CA ASN A 78 23.96 -24.25 5.79
C ASN A 78 23.26 -24.73 7.09
N LYS A 79 23.37 -23.92 8.14
CA LYS A 79 22.69 -24.08 9.44
C LYS A 79 21.55 -23.10 9.67
N TRP A 80 21.56 -22.01 8.92
CA TRP A 80 20.53 -20.99 8.91
C TRP A 80 20.08 -20.76 7.47
N ASN A 81 18.79 -20.81 7.21
CA ASN A 81 18.20 -20.60 5.90
C ASN A 81 17.32 -19.34 5.91
N PRO A 82 17.71 -18.27 5.20
CA PRO A 82 16.79 -17.19 4.85
C PRO A 82 15.68 -17.73 3.95
N ALA A 83 14.45 -17.70 4.45
CA ALA A 83 13.30 -18.34 3.83
C ALA A 83 12.26 -17.30 3.37
N GLY A 84 11.34 -17.72 2.49
CA GLY A 84 10.13 -16.96 2.16
C GLY A 84 10.27 -15.89 1.07
N SER A 85 11.48 -15.49 0.69
CA SER A 85 11.79 -14.55 -0.42
C SER A 85 11.29 -13.10 -0.26
N GLU A 86 10.33 -12.86 0.61
CA GLU A 86 9.70 -11.56 0.82
C GLU A 86 10.50 -10.65 1.76
N TYR A 87 10.35 -9.33 1.54
CA TYR A 87 10.83 -8.31 2.45
C TYR A 87 10.08 -8.39 3.79
N GLU A 88 8.76 -8.51 3.75
CA GLU A 88 7.91 -8.78 4.92
C GLU A 88 6.87 -9.86 4.59
N ASN A 89 6.48 -10.67 5.57
CA ASN A 89 5.47 -11.71 5.44
C ASN A 89 4.06 -11.10 5.45
N GLY A 90 3.73 -10.46 4.33
CA GLY A 90 2.55 -9.65 4.13
C GLY A 90 1.27 -10.43 3.82
N ASP A 91 0.13 -9.73 3.95
CA ASP A 91 -1.10 -10.18 3.32
C ASP A 91 -0.95 -10.18 1.79
N VAL A 92 -1.72 -11.04 1.12
CA VAL A 92 -1.65 -11.25 -0.34
C VAL A 92 -3.00 -11.03 -1.04
N ASN A 93 -4.00 -10.55 -0.31
CA ASN A 93 -5.34 -10.28 -0.83
C ASN A 93 -5.59 -8.77 -1.02
N ILE A 94 -5.05 -7.95 -0.13
CA ILE A 94 -5.19 -6.48 -0.13
C ILE A 94 -4.13 -5.81 -1.02
N PRO A 95 -2.82 -6.05 -0.85
CA PRO A 95 -1.81 -5.36 -1.67
C PRO A 95 -1.97 -5.69 -3.15
N SER A 96 -1.61 -4.75 -4.03
CA SER A 96 -1.68 -5.04 -5.46
C SER A 96 -0.65 -6.11 -5.87
N PRO A 97 -0.86 -6.80 -7.01
CA PRO A 97 0.12 -7.74 -7.54
C PRO A 97 1.53 -7.14 -7.75
N GLU A 98 1.59 -5.84 -8.02
CA GLU A 98 2.87 -5.14 -8.15
C GLU A 98 3.53 -4.94 -6.78
N ALA A 99 2.78 -4.60 -5.72
CA ALA A 99 3.33 -4.53 -4.37
C ALA A 99 3.84 -5.89 -3.86
N ILE A 100 3.10 -6.99 -4.12
CA ILE A 100 3.57 -8.35 -3.82
C ILE A 100 4.86 -8.68 -4.60
N THR A 101 4.92 -8.29 -5.88
CA THR A 101 6.16 -8.39 -6.66
C THR A 101 7.30 -7.63 -5.99
N ARG A 102 7.08 -6.35 -5.59
CA ARG A 102 8.12 -5.54 -4.95
C ARG A 102 8.57 -6.13 -3.64
N ASN A 103 7.65 -6.71 -2.87
CA ASN A 103 7.97 -7.42 -1.65
C ASN A 103 8.96 -8.57 -1.91
N ILE A 104 8.72 -9.37 -2.95
CA ILE A 104 9.63 -10.47 -3.36
C ILE A 104 10.96 -9.93 -3.89
N LEU A 105 10.92 -8.95 -4.81
CA LEU A 105 12.11 -8.36 -5.43
C LEU A 105 13.05 -7.77 -4.36
N LEU A 106 12.52 -6.93 -3.47
CA LEU A 106 13.30 -6.26 -2.43
C LEU A 106 13.79 -7.25 -1.37
N GLY A 107 12.99 -8.25 -1.00
CA GLY A 107 13.37 -9.29 -0.04
C GLY A 107 14.54 -10.15 -0.56
N ASN A 108 14.41 -10.68 -1.77
CA ASN A 108 15.46 -11.49 -2.38
C ASN A 108 16.70 -10.68 -2.77
N ASN A 109 16.56 -9.41 -3.16
CA ASN A 109 17.70 -8.53 -3.38
C ASN A 109 18.46 -8.30 -2.08
N TYR A 110 17.77 -8.07 -0.97
CA TYR A 110 18.40 -7.98 0.35
C TYR A 110 19.13 -9.28 0.71
N PHE A 111 18.50 -10.44 0.57
CA PHE A 111 19.16 -11.72 0.85
C PHE A 111 20.40 -11.95 -0.03
N TYR A 112 20.31 -11.61 -1.31
CA TYR A 112 21.43 -11.74 -2.24
C TYR A 112 22.58 -10.80 -1.86
N GLU A 113 22.31 -9.53 -1.58
CA GLU A 113 23.31 -8.55 -1.16
C GLU A 113 24.03 -8.98 0.13
N LYS A 114 23.27 -9.45 1.14
CA LYS A 114 23.83 -9.72 2.46
C LYS A 114 24.44 -11.11 2.61
N PHE A 115 23.91 -12.11 1.90
CA PHE A 115 24.26 -13.53 2.09
C PHE A 115 24.75 -14.23 0.82
N GLY A 116 24.61 -13.61 -0.37
CA GLY A 116 24.99 -14.22 -1.65
C GLY A 116 24.04 -15.33 -2.12
N ILE A 117 22.86 -15.44 -1.52
CA ILE A 117 21.84 -16.43 -1.85
C ILE A 117 20.47 -15.78 -1.96
N LYS A 118 19.60 -16.36 -2.80
CA LYS A 118 18.17 -16.02 -2.88
C LYS A 118 17.34 -17.16 -2.31
N SER A 119 16.24 -16.83 -1.66
CA SER A 119 15.21 -17.79 -1.30
C SER A 119 14.44 -18.21 -2.56
N LYS A 120 13.78 -19.39 -2.49
CA LYS A 120 13.13 -20.04 -3.65
C LYS A 120 11.67 -20.37 -3.42
N ASP A 121 11.13 -19.95 -2.29
CA ASP A 121 9.76 -20.21 -1.88
C ASP A 121 9.14 -18.96 -1.27
N ILE A 122 7.81 -18.94 -1.26
CA ILE A 122 7.01 -18.07 -0.41
C ILE A 122 6.60 -18.88 0.82
N PHE A 123 6.84 -18.32 2.00
CA PHE A 123 6.58 -18.97 3.27
C PHE A 123 5.66 -18.09 4.11
N LEU A 124 4.35 -18.37 4.00
CA LEU A 124 3.28 -17.61 4.67
C LEU A 124 2.49 -18.54 5.58
N PRO A 125 3.07 -18.92 6.73
CA PRO A 125 2.43 -19.85 7.63
C PRO A 125 1.12 -19.31 8.22
N ASP A 126 0.95 -18.00 8.37
CA ASP A 126 -0.15 -17.42 9.18
C ASP A 126 -1.06 -16.42 8.45
N CYS A 127 -0.90 -16.18 7.15
CA CYS A 127 -1.71 -15.22 6.41
C CYS A 127 -3.15 -15.70 6.13
N PHE A 128 -4.09 -14.76 6.10
CA PHE A 128 -5.54 -14.98 6.21
C PHE A 128 -6.22 -15.31 4.87
N GLY A 129 -5.73 -16.34 4.19
CA GLY A 129 -6.24 -16.83 2.91
C GLY A 129 -5.44 -16.32 1.71
N PHE A 130 -5.61 -16.96 0.57
CA PHE A 130 -4.77 -16.74 -0.61
C PHE A 130 -5.59 -16.73 -1.90
N GLY A 131 -5.57 -15.61 -2.64
CA GLY A 131 -6.24 -15.49 -3.93
C GLY A 131 -5.58 -16.31 -5.05
N ALA A 132 -6.37 -16.70 -6.06
CA ALA A 132 -5.95 -17.53 -7.18
C ALA A 132 -4.81 -16.95 -8.05
N GLN A 133 -4.50 -15.65 -7.92
CA GLN A 133 -3.40 -14.98 -8.62
C GLN A 133 -2.03 -15.26 -8.03
N LEU A 134 -1.94 -15.60 -6.74
CA LEU A 134 -0.67 -15.76 -6.05
C LEU A 134 0.28 -16.80 -6.71
N PRO A 135 -0.16 -18.02 -7.11
CA PRO A 135 0.73 -18.97 -7.76
C PRO A 135 1.34 -18.45 -9.06
N GLN A 136 0.61 -17.60 -9.80
CA GLN A 136 1.15 -16.91 -10.98
C GLN A 136 2.24 -15.92 -10.57
N ILE A 137 1.99 -15.03 -9.60
CA ILE A 137 2.99 -14.04 -9.12
C ILE A 137 4.28 -14.74 -8.65
N ILE A 138 4.14 -15.87 -7.93
CA ILE A 138 5.26 -16.70 -7.46
C ILE A 138 6.05 -17.28 -8.64
N ASN A 139 5.35 -17.82 -9.64
CA ASN A 139 5.98 -18.37 -10.84
C ASN A 139 6.70 -17.29 -11.65
N ASP A 140 6.04 -16.15 -11.85
CA ASP A 140 6.54 -15.00 -12.57
C ASP A 140 7.81 -14.43 -11.91
N ALA A 141 7.97 -14.59 -10.58
CA ALA A 141 9.18 -14.24 -9.83
C ALA A 141 10.31 -15.27 -9.92
N GLY A 142 10.11 -16.38 -10.63
CA GLY A 142 11.08 -17.48 -10.75
C GLY A 142 11.17 -18.37 -9.51
N LEU A 143 10.21 -18.27 -8.58
CA LEU A 143 10.18 -19.07 -7.36
C LEU A 143 9.57 -20.46 -7.63
N LEU A 144 9.83 -21.40 -6.71
CA LEU A 144 9.51 -22.82 -6.88
C LEU A 144 8.23 -23.26 -6.19
N GLY A 145 7.86 -22.60 -5.08
CA GLY A 145 6.73 -23.05 -4.31
C GLY A 145 6.27 -22.17 -3.17
N PHE A 146 5.21 -22.62 -2.53
CA PHE A 146 4.43 -21.93 -1.52
C PHE A 146 4.13 -22.85 -0.35
N SER A 147 4.23 -22.36 0.88
CA SER A 147 3.83 -23.13 2.06
C SER A 147 3.02 -22.33 3.06
N THR A 148 2.03 -22.99 3.66
CA THR A 148 1.18 -22.44 4.71
C THR A 148 0.71 -23.53 5.68
N GLN A 149 0.32 -23.12 6.90
CA GLN A 149 -0.49 -23.95 7.81
C GLN A 149 -1.92 -23.40 7.97
N LYS A 150 -2.18 -22.15 7.57
CA LYS A 150 -3.36 -21.38 8.01
C LYS A 150 -4.67 -21.97 7.53
N LEU A 151 -4.67 -22.66 6.38
CA LEU A 151 -5.86 -23.31 5.82
C LEU A 151 -6.50 -24.35 6.78
N SER A 152 -5.70 -24.93 7.68
CA SER A 152 -6.20 -25.86 8.71
C SER A 152 -7.11 -25.20 9.76
N TRP A 153 -7.17 -23.87 9.82
CA TRP A 153 -7.98 -23.11 10.76
C TRP A 153 -9.40 -22.81 10.26
N GLY A 154 -9.73 -23.23 9.04
CA GLY A 154 -11.08 -23.08 8.49
C GLY A 154 -11.11 -22.50 7.07
N SER A 155 -10.40 -23.14 6.13
CA SER A 155 -10.49 -22.78 4.73
C SER A 155 -11.91 -22.94 4.17
N ALA A 156 -12.33 -21.98 3.33
CA ALA A 156 -13.62 -22.00 2.66
C ALA A 156 -13.77 -23.16 1.66
N TYR A 157 -12.65 -23.58 1.06
CA TYR A 157 -12.62 -24.65 0.06
C TYR A 157 -12.11 -25.99 0.63
N GLY A 158 -11.70 -26.01 1.90
CA GLY A 158 -10.96 -27.13 2.48
C GLY A 158 -9.50 -27.18 1.97
N ILE A 159 -8.80 -28.26 2.29
CA ILE A 159 -7.40 -28.45 1.87
C ILE A 159 -7.38 -29.48 0.73
N PRO A 160 -7.06 -29.08 -0.52
CA PRO A 160 -7.18 -29.98 -1.69
C PRO A 160 -6.14 -31.10 -1.70
N PHE A 161 -4.97 -30.89 -1.10
CA PHE A 161 -3.89 -31.86 -0.91
C PHE A 161 -2.92 -31.33 0.15
N ASP A 162 -2.08 -32.19 0.73
CA ASP A 162 -1.03 -31.72 1.66
C ASP A 162 0.20 -31.19 0.89
N ILE A 163 0.65 -31.93 -0.15
CA ILE A 163 1.73 -31.53 -1.07
C ILE A 163 1.28 -31.80 -2.51
N GLY A 164 1.39 -30.79 -3.38
CA GLY A 164 0.94 -30.88 -4.77
C GLY A 164 1.33 -29.66 -5.60
N MET A 165 0.61 -29.42 -6.69
CA MET A 165 0.80 -28.26 -7.55
C MET A 165 -0.39 -27.30 -7.45
N TRP A 166 -0.12 -26.02 -7.20
CA TRP A 166 -1.12 -24.95 -7.25
C TRP A 166 -0.99 -24.19 -8.57
N VAL A 167 -2.11 -24.08 -9.29
CA VAL A 167 -2.19 -23.58 -10.67
C VAL A 167 -2.80 -22.18 -10.67
N GLY A 168 -2.08 -21.23 -11.27
CA GLY A 168 -2.52 -19.86 -11.46
C GLY A 168 -3.56 -19.67 -12.56
N ALA A 169 -4.06 -18.44 -12.65
CA ALA A 169 -5.08 -18.07 -13.63
C ALA A 169 -4.61 -18.31 -15.08
N ASP A 170 -3.34 -17.98 -15.35
CA ASP A 170 -2.60 -18.18 -16.60
C ASP A 170 -2.26 -19.65 -16.93
N GLY A 171 -2.47 -20.57 -15.97
CA GLY A 171 -2.17 -21.99 -16.09
C GLY A 171 -0.75 -22.37 -15.69
N ASN A 172 0.11 -21.43 -15.28
CA ASN A 172 1.41 -21.76 -14.70
C ASN A 172 1.22 -22.40 -13.32
N GLU A 173 2.17 -23.27 -12.92
CA GLU A 173 2.07 -24.04 -11.68
C GLU A 173 3.31 -23.87 -10.79
N ILE A 174 3.08 -23.87 -9.47
CA ILE A 174 4.12 -23.88 -8.43
C ILE A 174 3.85 -25.04 -7.47
N GLY A 175 4.91 -25.53 -6.82
CA GLY A 175 4.75 -26.55 -5.78
C GLY A 175 4.09 -25.94 -4.54
N ALA A 176 3.15 -26.65 -3.91
CA ALA A 176 2.44 -26.13 -2.74
C ALA A 176 2.45 -27.15 -1.59
N SER A 177 2.68 -26.65 -0.36
CA SER A 177 2.56 -27.38 0.90
C SER A 177 1.47 -26.73 1.74
N LEU A 178 0.24 -27.24 1.65
CA LEU A 178 -0.97 -26.57 2.16
C LEU A 178 -1.39 -27.01 3.57
N ASN A 179 -0.74 -28.06 4.10
CA ASN A 179 -0.98 -28.58 5.44
C ASN A 179 0.34 -28.96 6.11
N ALA A 180 1.18 -27.96 6.35
CA ALA A 180 2.52 -28.20 6.87
C ALA A 180 2.54 -28.47 8.40
N LYS A 181 1.39 -28.71 9.05
CA LYS A 181 1.22 -28.67 10.51
C LYS A 181 1.58 -27.31 11.12
N SER A 182 1.25 -27.15 12.40
CA SER A 182 1.53 -25.91 13.10
C SER A 182 3.03 -25.63 13.16
N TYR A 183 3.43 -24.38 12.94
CA TYR A 183 4.79 -23.95 13.27
C TYR A 183 5.11 -24.11 14.77
N ARG A 184 4.10 -24.36 15.64
CA ARG A 184 4.25 -24.71 17.06
C ARG A 184 4.26 -26.20 17.33
N TYR A 185 4.27 -27.04 16.29
CA TYR A 185 4.25 -28.49 16.46
C TYR A 185 5.49 -28.94 17.23
N LYS A 186 5.29 -29.81 18.23
CA LYS A 186 6.35 -30.34 19.08
C LYS A 186 6.56 -31.81 18.76
N LEU A 187 7.82 -32.23 18.77
CA LEU A 187 8.23 -33.60 18.47
C LEU A 187 8.92 -34.20 19.70
N SER A 188 8.69 -35.48 19.92
CA SER A 188 9.38 -36.29 20.91
C SER A 188 9.69 -37.68 20.35
N GLY A 189 10.83 -38.25 20.71
CA GLY A 189 11.25 -39.57 20.24
C GLY A 189 11.65 -39.59 18.76
N ASP A 190 11.55 -40.76 18.11
CA ASP A 190 11.84 -40.87 16.68
C ASP A 190 10.69 -40.30 15.84
N VAL A 191 10.97 -39.27 15.03
CA VAL A 191 10.03 -38.65 14.08
C VAL A 191 9.32 -39.66 13.19
N ARG A 192 9.92 -40.82 12.90
CA ARG A 192 9.26 -41.89 12.12
C ARG A 192 8.04 -42.50 12.80
N ALA A 193 7.99 -42.43 14.13
CA ALA A 193 6.90 -42.94 14.96
C ALA A 193 5.83 -41.87 15.25
N ASP A 194 6.05 -40.63 14.83
CA ASP A 194 5.07 -39.56 14.98
C ASP A 194 3.82 -39.86 14.16
N LEU A 195 2.65 -39.85 14.80
CA LEU A 195 1.38 -40.20 14.15
C LEU A 195 1.08 -39.28 12.98
N SER A 196 1.35 -37.98 13.12
CA SER A 196 1.07 -37.02 12.06
C SER A 196 1.92 -37.30 10.82
N VAL A 197 3.16 -37.77 11.02
CA VAL A 197 4.07 -38.16 9.95
C VAL A 197 3.64 -39.47 9.30
N ILE A 198 3.23 -40.47 10.08
CA ILE A 198 2.72 -41.75 9.57
C ILE A 198 1.45 -41.53 8.74
N ASP A 199 0.49 -40.78 9.28
CA ASP A 199 -0.78 -40.47 8.65
C ASP A 199 -0.57 -39.64 7.38
N GLY A 200 0.27 -38.61 7.46
CA GLY A 200 0.61 -37.77 6.31
C GLY A 200 1.31 -38.57 5.21
N ILE A 201 2.23 -39.48 5.56
CA ILE A 201 2.86 -40.38 4.57
C ILE A 201 1.84 -41.32 3.96
N SER A 202 0.95 -41.90 4.75
CA SER A 202 -0.11 -42.79 4.27
C SER A 202 -1.04 -42.06 3.30
N LYS A 203 -1.47 -40.85 3.67
CA LYS A 203 -2.27 -39.95 2.84
C LYS A 203 -1.55 -39.59 1.54
N ALA A 204 -0.32 -39.08 1.60
CA ALA A 204 0.48 -38.75 0.42
C ALA A 204 0.72 -39.98 -0.47
N TYR A 205 0.92 -41.15 0.13
CA TYR A 205 1.03 -42.41 -0.60
C TYR A 205 -0.25 -42.76 -1.36
N MET A 206 -1.44 -42.53 -0.80
CA MET A 206 -2.69 -42.70 -1.52
C MET A 206 -2.90 -41.62 -2.60
N GLU A 207 -2.70 -40.34 -2.25
CA GLU A 207 -2.93 -39.19 -3.14
C GLU A 207 -2.03 -39.20 -4.37
N THR A 208 -0.82 -39.77 -4.28
CA THR A 208 0.17 -39.79 -5.36
C THR A 208 0.24 -41.13 -6.08
N ASN A 209 -0.77 -41.99 -5.89
CA ASN A 209 -0.82 -43.36 -6.39
C ASN A 209 0.47 -44.14 -6.08
N MET A 210 0.87 -44.08 -4.82
CA MET A 210 1.96 -44.79 -4.18
C MET A 210 3.37 -44.32 -4.58
N LYS A 211 3.50 -43.14 -5.20
CA LYS A 211 4.75 -42.69 -5.84
C LYS A 211 5.51 -41.58 -5.13
N LEU A 212 4.91 -40.83 -4.22
CA LEU A 212 5.60 -39.80 -3.43
C LEU A 212 5.12 -39.82 -1.97
N PRO A 213 5.49 -40.85 -1.17
CA PRO A 213 5.16 -40.95 0.26
C PRO A 213 5.95 -39.94 1.11
N TRP A 214 5.67 -38.66 0.91
CA TRP A 214 6.40 -37.55 1.51
C TRP A 214 5.48 -36.71 2.38
N VAL A 215 6.05 -36.16 3.45
CA VAL A 215 5.43 -35.11 4.25
C VAL A 215 6.40 -33.95 4.42
N ASN A 216 5.86 -32.75 4.55
CA ASN A 216 6.58 -31.53 4.84
C ASN A 216 5.96 -30.88 6.07
N HIS A 217 6.61 -31.04 7.22
CA HIS A 217 6.07 -30.61 8.51
C HIS A 217 6.92 -29.51 9.13
N LEU A 218 6.27 -28.46 9.58
CA LEU A 218 6.84 -27.42 10.42
C LEU A 218 6.97 -27.94 11.86
N TYR A 219 7.99 -27.49 12.56
CA TYR A 219 8.12 -27.63 14.00
C TYR A 219 8.89 -26.44 14.57
N GLY A 220 8.52 -25.96 15.75
CA GLY A 220 9.01 -24.66 16.17
C GLY A 220 8.25 -24.00 17.31
N THR A 221 8.40 -22.68 17.34
CA THR A 221 7.62 -21.72 18.12
C THR A 221 7.01 -20.69 17.16
N GLY A 222 6.15 -19.81 17.68
CA GLY A 222 5.55 -18.82 16.81
C GLY A 222 4.90 -17.67 17.53
N ASP A 223 4.34 -16.77 16.73
CA ASP A 223 3.84 -15.42 17.02
C ASP A 223 4.96 -14.51 17.55
N TRP A 224 5.61 -14.83 18.68
CA TRP A 224 6.61 -13.95 19.32
C TRP A 224 8.07 -14.39 19.08
N GLY A 225 8.33 -15.23 18.08
CA GLY A 225 9.67 -15.74 17.82
C GLY A 225 10.13 -16.83 18.81
N GLY A 226 11.45 -16.89 19.04
CA GLY A 226 12.12 -17.92 19.85
C GLY A 226 12.77 -19.02 19.01
N SER A 227 12.69 -20.27 19.48
CA SER A 227 13.24 -21.44 18.80
C SER A 227 12.35 -22.66 19.03
N PRO A 228 12.43 -23.70 18.17
CA PRO A 228 11.86 -25.00 18.52
C PRO A 228 12.35 -25.48 19.88
N THR A 229 11.55 -26.31 20.57
CA THR A 229 11.98 -26.89 21.84
C THR A 229 13.23 -27.74 21.64
N GLU A 230 14.14 -27.74 22.62
CA GLU A 230 15.34 -28.57 22.57
C GLU A 230 15.00 -30.04 22.30
N GLU A 231 13.94 -30.56 22.93
CA GLU A 231 13.44 -31.91 22.71
C GLU A 231 13.06 -32.18 21.24
N SER A 232 12.39 -31.22 20.58
CA SER A 232 12.02 -31.37 19.17
C SER A 232 13.25 -31.36 18.26
N VAL A 233 14.21 -30.46 18.54
CA VAL A 233 15.49 -30.41 17.79
C VAL A 233 16.29 -31.69 17.99
N LYS A 234 16.38 -32.19 19.24
CA LYS A 234 17.01 -33.46 19.57
C LYS A 234 16.36 -34.60 18.81
N SER A 235 15.03 -34.71 18.86
CA SER A 235 14.25 -35.75 18.18
C SER A 235 14.55 -35.78 16.68
N VAL A 236 14.48 -34.64 15.99
CA VAL A 236 14.80 -34.55 14.56
C VAL A 236 16.27 -34.91 14.30
N CYS A 237 17.21 -34.39 15.08
CA CYS A 237 18.63 -34.64 14.87
C CYS A 237 19.02 -36.10 15.10
N GLU A 238 18.44 -36.75 16.11
CA GLU A 238 18.63 -38.18 16.40
C GLU A 238 17.99 -39.05 15.31
N SER A 239 16.78 -38.72 14.85
CA SER A 239 16.16 -39.39 13.70
C SER A 239 16.99 -39.24 12.42
N VAL A 240 17.59 -38.06 12.18
CA VAL A 240 18.51 -37.84 11.05
C VAL A 240 19.75 -38.71 11.17
N LYS A 241 20.38 -38.82 12.35
CA LYS A 241 21.50 -39.73 12.59
C LYS A 241 21.09 -41.20 12.38
N ALA A 242 19.90 -41.57 12.85
CA ALA A 242 19.36 -42.92 12.73
C ALA A 242 19.04 -43.33 11.28
N ASN A 243 19.03 -42.40 10.31
CA ASN A 243 18.94 -42.74 8.89
C ASN A 243 20.06 -43.67 8.42
N ALA A 244 21.21 -43.70 9.08
CA ALA A 244 22.33 -44.57 8.72
C ALA A 244 22.07 -46.05 9.08
N LYS A 245 21.11 -46.33 9.97
CA LYS A 245 20.75 -47.70 10.36
C LYS A 245 20.03 -48.44 9.23
N GLU A 246 20.28 -49.74 9.10
CA GLU A 246 19.72 -50.59 8.05
C GLU A 246 18.18 -50.60 8.06
N GLU A 247 17.59 -50.76 9.24
CA GLU A 247 16.14 -50.75 9.48
C GLU A 247 15.44 -49.47 8.99
N ASN A 248 16.18 -48.36 8.88
CA ASN A 248 15.69 -47.04 8.47
C ASN A 248 16.02 -46.69 7.01
N LYS A 249 16.45 -47.65 6.19
CA LYS A 249 16.75 -47.39 4.76
C LYS A 249 15.54 -46.96 3.94
N LEU A 250 14.36 -47.44 4.29
CA LEU A 250 13.11 -47.19 3.55
C LEU A 250 12.29 -45.99 4.07
N PHE A 251 12.71 -45.37 5.17
CA PHE A 251 12.07 -44.17 5.70
C PHE A 251 13.12 -43.18 6.22
N LYS A 252 13.33 -42.09 5.48
CA LYS A 252 14.29 -41.04 5.80
C LYS A 252 13.64 -39.84 6.47
N VAL A 253 14.28 -39.32 7.50
CA VAL A 253 13.95 -38.04 8.13
C VAL A 253 15.00 -37.01 7.73
N LYS A 254 14.60 -35.79 7.37
CA LYS A 254 15.51 -34.71 6.99
C LYS A 254 15.18 -33.47 7.79
N SER A 255 16.16 -32.90 8.48
CA SER A 255 16.10 -31.48 8.87
C SER A 255 16.30 -30.66 7.60
N ALA A 256 15.26 -29.94 7.17
CA ALA A 256 15.13 -29.45 5.81
C ALA A 256 14.99 -27.93 5.75
N ARG A 257 15.54 -27.35 4.68
CA ARG A 257 15.16 -26.02 4.21
C ARG A 257 13.69 -26.02 3.78
N SER A 258 12.98 -24.91 3.96
CA SER A 258 11.58 -24.73 3.55
C SER A 258 11.38 -25.02 2.05
N ASP A 259 12.33 -24.60 1.21
CA ASP A 259 12.32 -24.79 -0.25
C ASP A 259 12.63 -26.23 -0.73
N LYS A 260 13.02 -27.13 0.18
CA LYS A 260 13.59 -28.43 -0.19
C LYS A 260 12.58 -29.34 -0.86
N VAL A 261 11.34 -29.33 -0.36
CA VAL A 261 10.24 -30.16 -0.87
C VAL A 261 9.91 -29.78 -2.31
N PHE A 262 9.83 -28.48 -2.62
CA PHE A 262 9.54 -27.96 -3.97
C PHE A 262 10.68 -28.25 -4.94
N THR A 263 11.93 -28.10 -4.48
CA THR A 263 13.10 -28.50 -5.28
C THR A 263 13.09 -30.00 -5.62
N GLN A 264 12.54 -30.86 -4.76
CA GLN A 264 12.34 -32.26 -5.11
C GLN A 264 11.16 -32.45 -6.05
N LEU A 265 10.03 -31.78 -5.78
CA LEU A 265 8.82 -31.88 -6.58
C LEU A 265 9.07 -31.48 -8.06
N LYS A 266 9.84 -30.42 -8.30
CA LYS A 266 10.23 -29.96 -9.66
C LYS A 266 10.99 -31.01 -10.49
N LYS A 267 11.60 -32.03 -9.85
CA LYS A 267 12.23 -33.15 -10.58
C LYS A 267 11.23 -34.13 -11.19
N TYR A 268 9.97 -34.05 -10.76
CA TYR A 268 8.89 -34.91 -11.23
C TYR A 268 8.04 -34.11 -12.20
N ASN A 269 8.22 -34.37 -13.50
CA ASN A 269 7.41 -33.76 -14.54
C ASN A 269 6.23 -34.69 -14.88
N ASN A 270 5.05 -34.11 -15.06
CA ASN A 270 3.80 -34.85 -15.26
C ASN A 270 3.93 -35.87 -16.41
N GLY A 271 3.72 -37.16 -16.15
CA GLY A 271 3.65 -38.21 -17.19
C GLY A 271 4.96 -38.86 -17.63
N SER A 272 6.09 -38.14 -17.72
CA SER A 272 7.36 -38.72 -18.21
C SER A 272 7.95 -39.82 -17.30
N ASN A 273 7.63 -39.80 -16.00
CA ASN A 273 8.08 -40.80 -15.01
C ASN A 273 6.90 -41.59 -14.38
N GLY A 274 5.68 -41.43 -14.90
CA GLY A 274 4.47 -42.09 -14.40
C GLY A 274 3.97 -41.65 -13.01
N VAL A 275 4.49 -40.59 -12.39
CA VAL A 275 4.06 -40.10 -11.07
C VAL A 275 2.82 -39.21 -11.17
N PHE A 276 1.80 -39.45 -10.34
CA PHE A 276 0.63 -38.58 -10.22
C PHE A 276 0.86 -37.59 -9.07
N ILE A 277 0.68 -36.29 -9.36
CA ILE A 277 0.79 -35.20 -8.38
C ILE A 277 -0.54 -34.43 -8.40
N PRO A 278 -1.24 -34.28 -7.26
CA PRO A 278 -2.48 -33.52 -7.17
C PRO A 278 -2.30 -32.07 -7.67
N ARG A 279 -3.33 -31.56 -8.35
CA ARG A 279 -3.38 -30.19 -8.89
C ARG A 279 -4.62 -29.49 -8.40
N TYR A 280 -4.49 -28.22 -8.04
CA TYR A 280 -5.61 -27.36 -7.67
C TYR A 280 -5.52 -26.03 -8.41
N LYS A 281 -6.62 -25.60 -9.02
CA LYS A 281 -6.78 -24.28 -9.65
C LYS A 281 -7.90 -23.55 -8.92
N GLY A 282 -7.60 -22.36 -8.40
CA GLY A 282 -8.56 -21.54 -7.69
C GLY A 282 -8.03 -20.94 -6.39
N ASP A 283 -8.94 -20.30 -5.69
CA ASP A 283 -8.74 -19.59 -4.43
C ASP A 283 -8.49 -20.55 -3.26
N LEU A 284 -7.70 -20.11 -2.28
CA LEU A 284 -7.50 -20.77 -0.99
C LEU A 284 -7.89 -19.80 0.13
N LEU A 285 -9.12 -19.26 0.04
CA LEU A 285 -9.66 -18.32 1.02
C LEU A 285 -10.04 -18.99 2.34
N MET A 286 -10.19 -18.15 3.36
CA MET A 286 -10.57 -18.52 4.72
C MET A 286 -12.04 -18.18 4.98
N THR A 287 -12.80 -19.11 5.57
CA THR A 287 -14.14 -18.81 6.11
C THR A 287 -14.02 -18.19 7.51
N ASN A 288 -13.15 -18.76 8.34
CA ASN A 288 -12.84 -18.26 9.68
C ASN A 288 -11.50 -17.53 9.63
N HIS A 289 -11.30 -16.48 10.42
CA HIS A 289 -10.06 -15.71 10.41
C HIS A 289 -9.68 -15.16 9.01
N GLY A 290 -10.51 -14.28 8.45
CA GLY A 290 -10.21 -13.65 7.15
C GLY A 290 -11.26 -12.65 6.67
N ALA A 291 -12.55 -12.99 6.74
CA ALA A 291 -13.63 -12.15 6.21
C ALA A 291 -13.63 -10.69 6.72
N GLY A 292 -13.36 -10.46 8.00
CA GLY A 292 -13.28 -9.11 8.57
C GLY A 292 -12.01 -8.35 8.14
N CYS A 293 -10.93 -9.07 7.82
CA CYS A 293 -9.63 -8.51 7.48
C CYS A 293 -9.69 -7.65 6.20
N TYR A 294 -10.61 -7.95 5.28
CA TYR A 294 -10.77 -7.20 4.04
C TYR A 294 -11.25 -5.76 4.27
N THR A 295 -11.90 -5.47 5.41
CA THR A 295 -12.48 -4.16 5.72
C THR A 295 -11.84 -3.47 6.91
N SER A 296 -11.43 -4.22 7.95
CA SER A 296 -10.96 -3.68 9.22
C SER A 296 -9.82 -2.67 9.07
N ARG A 297 -9.86 -1.51 9.73
CA ARG A 297 -8.86 -0.43 9.56
C ARG A 297 -8.85 0.13 8.14
N THR A 298 -9.97 0.76 7.80
CA THR A 298 -10.20 1.38 6.48
C THR A 298 -9.10 2.37 6.08
N GLN A 299 -8.56 3.13 7.03
CA GLN A 299 -7.51 4.10 6.78
C GLN A 299 -6.20 3.45 6.33
N SER A 300 -5.85 2.27 6.87
CA SER A 300 -4.65 1.53 6.42
C SER A 300 -4.78 1.16 4.94
N LYS A 301 -5.94 0.63 4.52
CA LYS A 301 -6.20 0.31 3.10
C LYS A 301 -6.16 1.55 2.20
N ARG A 302 -6.69 2.68 2.70
CA ARG A 302 -6.70 3.96 1.97
C ARG A 302 -5.28 4.49 1.73
N LEU A 303 -4.44 4.47 2.77
CA LEU A 303 -3.06 4.93 2.70
C LEU A 303 -2.17 3.99 1.89
N ASP A 304 -2.38 2.68 2.00
CA ASP A 304 -1.69 1.68 1.18
C ASP A 304 -1.95 1.94 -0.31
N TYR A 305 -3.23 2.09 -0.67
CA TYR A 305 -3.64 2.47 -2.02
C TYR A 305 -3.00 3.77 -2.52
N GLN A 306 -3.05 4.85 -1.72
CA GLN A 306 -2.45 6.15 -2.07
C GLN A 306 -0.94 6.03 -2.27
N SER A 307 -0.27 5.25 -1.42
CA SER A 307 1.16 4.98 -1.51
C SER A 307 1.51 4.27 -2.82
N GLU A 308 0.79 3.20 -3.17
CA GLU A 308 1.01 2.47 -4.42
C GLU A 308 0.76 3.34 -5.67
N GLN A 309 -0.30 4.16 -5.67
CA GLN A 309 -0.60 5.05 -6.82
C GLN A 309 0.48 6.12 -6.99
N MET A 310 0.97 6.67 -5.88
CA MET A 310 2.01 7.68 -5.90
C MET A 310 3.35 7.08 -6.35
N ALA A 311 3.69 5.88 -5.87
CA ALA A 311 4.89 5.17 -6.27
C ALA A 311 4.92 4.90 -7.78
N HIS A 312 3.82 4.37 -8.34
CA HIS A 312 3.69 4.10 -9.78
C HIS A 312 3.87 5.37 -10.62
N SER A 313 3.29 6.48 -10.17
CA SER A 313 3.41 7.77 -10.87
C SER A 313 4.84 8.33 -10.80
N ALA A 314 5.47 8.26 -9.62
CA ALA A 314 6.84 8.72 -9.42
C ALA A 314 7.84 7.91 -10.25
N GLU A 315 7.72 6.58 -10.27
CA GLU A 315 8.59 5.71 -11.06
C GLU A 315 8.50 5.98 -12.55
N PHE A 316 7.29 6.15 -13.08
CA PHE A 316 7.08 6.50 -14.47
C PHE A 316 7.85 7.78 -14.85
N VAL A 317 7.58 8.89 -14.16
CA VAL A 317 8.17 10.18 -14.57
C VAL A 317 9.66 10.24 -14.28
N CYS A 318 10.12 9.65 -13.16
CA CYS A 318 11.56 9.56 -12.86
C CYS A 318 12.29 8.75 -13.94
N SER A 319 11.72 7.63 -14.38
CA SER A 319 12.32 6.81 -15.45
C SER A 319 12.32 7.54 -16.78
N PHE A 320 11.24 8.27 -17.09
CA PHE A 320 11.20 9.06 -18.32
C PHE A 320 12.26 10.17 -18.30
N ALA A 321 12.36 10.89 -17.20
CA ALA A 321 13.32 11.98 -17.06
C ALA A 321 14.78 11.50 -17.05
N GLU A 322 15.08 10.32 -16.49
CA GLU A 322 16.38 9.63 -16.60
C GLU A 322 16.73 9.31 -18.04
N LEU A 323 15.80 8.67 -18.76
CA LEU A 323 16.01 8.31 -20.14
C LEU A 323 16.20 9.55 -21.03
N CYS A 324 15.54 10.68 -20.72
CA CYS A 324 15.78 11.95 -21.39
C CYS A 324 17.11 12.62 -21.02
N GLY A 325 17.82 12.15 -19.98
CA GLY A 325 19.06 12.78 -19.48
C GLY A 325 18.81 14.03 -18.63
N CYS A 326 17.58 14.23 -18.15
CA CYS A 326 17.18 15.46 -17.45
C CYS A 326 17.07 15.30 -15.92
N TYR A 327 17.00 14.06 -15.41
CA TYR A 327 16.89 13.78 -13.98
C TYR A 327 17.48 12.42 -13.65
N GLU A 328 18.30 12.30 -12.61
CA GLU A 328 18.83 11.00 -12.19
C GLU A 328 17.76 10.16 -11.49
N TYR A 329 17.54 8.91 -11.93
CA TYR A 329 16.55 8.02 -11.33
C TYR A 329 16.87 7.77 -9.83
N PRO A 330 16.00 8.18 -8.89
CA PRO A 330 16.30 8.21 -7.47
C PRO A 330 16.06 6.85 -6.79
N LYS A 331 16.72 5.79 -7.30
CA LYS A 331 16.51 4.38 -6.92
C LYS A 331 16.49 4.17 -5.40
N GLU A 332 17.47 4.71 -4.68
CA GLU A 332 17.58 4.54 -3.23
C GLU A 332 16.38 5.14 -2.48
N ASN A 333 15.90 6.33 -2.89
CA ASN A 333 14.77 6.99 -2.26
C ASN A 333 13.46 6.23 -2.54
N LEU A 334 13.26 5.80 -3.78
CA LEU A 334 12.07 5.02 -4.17
C LEU A 334 12.04 3.66 -3.45
N ASN A 335 13.17 2.95 -3.37
CA ASN A 335 13.26 1.68 -2.65
C ASN A 335 13.02 1.85 -1.14
N LYS A 336 13.53 2.92 -0.52
CA LYS A 336 13.25 3.21 0.90
C LYS A 336 11.77 3.48 1.14
N ALA A 337 11.12 4.28 0.29
CA ALA A 337 9.69 4.55 0.39
C ALA A 337 8.86 3.27 0.18
N TRP A 338 9.21 2.43 -0.80
CA TRP A 338 8.58 1.12 -1.00
C TRP A 338 8.75 0.19 0.20
N LYS A 339 9.97 0.02 0.73
CA LYS A 339 10.22 -0.80 1.92
C LYS A 339 9.41 -0.31 3.13
N ARG A 340 9.31 1.01 3.32
CA ARG A 340 8.51 1.62 4.39
C ARG A 340 7.02 1.32 4.23
N SER A 341 6.48 1.29 3.00
CA SER A 341 5.09 0.89 2.77
C SER A 341 4.87 -0.62 2.94
N ILE A 342 5.74 -1.44 2.34
CA ILE A 342 5.61 -2.92 2.33
C ILE A 342 5.67 -3.52 3.74
N LYS A 343 6.48 -2.98 4.65
CA LYS A 343 6.51 -3.50 6.03
C LYS A 343 5.17 -3.37 6.76
N HIS A 344 4.29 -2.46 6.32
CA HIS A 344 2.94 -2.28 6.85
C HIS A 344 1.87 -3.06 6.07
N GLN A 345 2.26 -3.69 4.96
CA GLN A 345 1.48 -4.74 4.31
C GLN A 345 1.57 -6.08 5.06
N PHE A 346 2.24 -6.11 6.22
CA PHE A 346 2.31 -7.27 7.12
C PHE A 346 0.92 -7.80 7.46
N HIS A 347 0.78 -9.13 7.54
CA HIS A 347 -0.52 -9.77 7.61
C HIS A 347 -1.33 -9.50 8.89
N ASP A 348 -0.73 -8.95 9.96
CA ASP A 348 -1.46 -8.45 11.14
C ASP A 348 -1.58 -6.92 11.22
N ASP A 349 -0.96 -6.19 10.29
CA ASP A 349 -1.03 -4.74 10.22
C ASP A 349 -2.11 -4.31 9.21
N ILE A 350 -1.91 -4.59 7.92
CA ILE A 350 -2.83 -4.16 6.87
C ILE A 350 -4.22 -4.77 7.03
N THR A 351 -4.37 -5.91 7.71
CA THR A 351 -5.64 -6.61 7.97
C THR A 351 -6.41 -6.02 9.15
N GLY A 352 -5.81 -5.12 9.92
CA GLY A 352 -6.47 -4.42 11.02
C GLY A 352 -6.60 -5.24 12.30
N THR A 353 -5.59 -6.05 12.62
CA THR A 353 -5.65 -7.06 13.68
C THR A 353 -4.62 -6.89 14.82
N SER A 354 -3.88 -5.79 14.80
CA SER A 354 -2.90 -5.32 15.80
C SER A 354 -3.44 -4.26 16.79
N LEU A 355 -2.56 -3.84 17.72
CA LEU A 355 -2.75 -2.70 18.64
C LEU A 355 -2.91 -1.35 17.91
N MET A 356 -3.50 -0.35 18.59
CA MET A 356 -3.71 0.98 18.01
C MET A 356 -2.39 1.70 17.69
N GLU A 357 -1.38 1.52 18.53
CA GLU A 357 -0.05 2.11 18.37
C GLU A 357 0.66 1.63 17.10
N VAL A 358 0.41 0.37 16.69
CA VAL A 358 0.95 -0.20 15.44
C VAL A 358 0.42 0.59 14.24
N TYR A 359 -0.88 0.90 14.19
CA TYR A 359 -1.43 1.68 13.08
C TYR A 359 -0.97 3.13 13.09
N ASN A 360 -0.73 3.73 14.26
CA ASN A 360 -0.15 5.07 14.33
C ASN A 360 1.23 5.11 13.67
N ASP A 361 2.08 4.11 13.96
CA ASP A 361 3.38 3.98 13.31
C ASP A 361 3.24 3.69 11.81
N ALA A 362 2.26 2.87 11.42
CA ALA A 362 1.98 2.52 10.03
C ALA A 362 1.52 3.72 9.20
N TRP A 363 0.55 4.48 9.69
CA TRP A 363 0.00 5.62 8.98
C TRP A 363 1.04 6.72 8.81
N ASP A 364 1.82 7.01 9.86
CA ASP A 364 2.94 7.95 9.80
C ASP A 364 3.98 7.56 8.73
N ASP A 365 4.26 6.26 8.61
CA ASP A 365 5.16 5.72 7.60
C ASP A 365 4.58 5.78 6.18
N TYR A 366 3.30 5.47 6.00
CA TYR A 366 2.65 5.65 4.70
C TYR A 366 2.67 7.12 4.25
N TYR A 367 2.34 8.07 5.14
CA TYR A 367 2.42 9.50 4.81
C TYR A 367 3.85 9.92 4.45
N SER A 368 4.85 9.45 5.19
CA SER A 368 6.26 9.71 4.90
C SER A 368 6.67 9.16 3.52
N SER A 369 6.22 7.96 3.16
CA SER A 369 6.45 7.37 1.83
C SER A 369 5.76 8.15 0.71
N ILE A 370 4.49 8.54 0.90
CA ILE A 370 3.75 9.33 -0.08
C ILE A 370 4.44 10.69 -0.30
N ALA A 371 4.87 11.36 0.77
CA ALA A 371 5.60 12.63 0.69
C ALA A 371 6.94 12.48 -0.05
N GLN A 372 7.67 11.39 0.18
CA GLN A 372 8.93 11.10 -0.50
C GLN A 372 8.71 10.84 -2.00
N PHE A 373 7.74 10.00 -2.37
CA PHE A 373 7.39 9.76 -3.77
C PHE A 373 6.90 11.04 -4.48
N LYS A 374 6.06 11.84 -3.81
CA LYS A 374 5.56 13.13 -4.29
C LYS A 374 6.70 14.10 -4.61
N GLY A 375 7.70 14.19 -3.74
CA GLY A 375 8.86 15.08 -3.94
C GLY A 375 9.70 14.71 -5.16
N GLU A 376 9.94 13.41 -5.37
CA GLU A 376 10.67 12.89 -6.54
C GLU A 376 9.84 13.03 -7.83
N LEU A 377 8.53 12.79 -7.77
CA LEU A 377 7.61 13.01 -8.89
C LEU A 377 7.61 14.49 -9.32
N ALA A 378 7.38 15.42 -8.40
CA ALA A 378 7.29 16.84 -8.74
C ALA A 378 8.63 17.38 -9.30
N SER A 379 9.76 16.89 -8.77
CA SER A 379 11.10 17.27 -9.23
C SER A 379 11.43 16.70 -10.61
N SER A 380 11.05 15.46 -10.89
CA SER A 380 11.23 14.85 -12.21
C SER A 380 10.31 15.46 -13.28
N ILE A 381 9.07 15.82 -12.92
CA ILE A 381 8.17 16.60 -13.81
C ILE A 381 8.81 17.94 -14.18
N GLN A 382 9.32 18.69 -13.19
CA GLN A 382 9.98 19.98 -13.46
C GLN A 382 11.26 19.81 -14.28
N ALA A 383 12.01 18.73 -14.07
CA ALA A 383 13.17 18.44 -14.88
C ALA A 383 12.79 18.14 -16.34
N LEU A 384 11.77 17.32 -16.55
CA LEU A 384 11.26 16.98 -17.88
C LEU A 384 10.68 18.22 -18.59
N SER A 385 9.94 19.08 -17.88
CA SER A 385 9.31 20.27 -18.47
C SER A 385 10.31 21.31 -19.00
N ARG A 386 11.55 21.34 -18.48
CA ARG A 386 12.64 22.15 -19.06
C ARG A 386 13.11 21.66 -20.43
N ASN A 387 12.86 20.39 -20.73
CA ASN A 387 13.09 19.80 -22.04
C ASN A 387 11.82 19.83 -22.91
N MET A 388 10.82 20.64 -22.54
CA MET A 388 9.60 20.87 -23.32
C MET A 388 9.51 22.34 -23.74
N ASP A 389 8.93 22.62 -24.90
CA ASP A 389 8.68 23.98 -25.38
C ASP A 389 7.53 24.63 -24.61
N THR A 390 7.88 25.51 -23.69
CA THR A 390 6.97 26.35 -22.89
C THR A 390 7.05 27.84 -23.27
N SER A 391 7.77 28.18 -24.34
CA SER A 391 7.98 29.57 -24.81
C SER A 391 6.70 30.24 -25.32
N TRP A 392 5.67 29.46 -25.64
CA TRP A 392 4.36 29.94 -26.11
C TRP A 392 3.46 30.47 -24.98
N ILE A 393 3.83 30.19 -23.72
CA ILE A 393 3.01 30.52 -22.55
C ILE A 393 3.12 32.03 -22.27
N PRO A 394 2.00 32.78 -22.20
CA PRO A 394 2.04 34.23 -21.97
C PRO A 394 2.72 34.61 -20.64
N GLU A 395 3.37 35.77 -20.58
CA GLU A 395 4.16 36.23 -19.41
C GLU A 395 3.36 36.19 -18.08
N ASN A 396 2.11 36.65 -18.08
CA ASN A 396 1.24 36.69 -16.91
C ASN A 396 0.46 35.37 -16.62
N ALA A 397 0.73 34.30 -17.38
CA ALA A 397 0.09 32.99 -17.21
C ALA A 397 0.88 32.08 -16.25
N VAL A 398 0.21 31.05 -15.71
CA VAL A 398 0.84 29.95 -14.98
C VAL A 398 0.89 28.72 -15.88
N ALA A 399 2.03 28.02 -15.93
CA ALA A 399 2.16 26.78 -16.69
C ALA A 399 1.83 25.59 -15.79
N ILE A 400 0.90 24.75 -16.23
CA ILE A 400 0.48 23.54 -15.51
C ILE A 400 0.77 22.33 -16.36
N SER A 401 1.51 21.38 -15.80
CA SER A 401 1.68 20.06 -16.37
C SER A 401 0.57 19.13 -15.88
N VAL A 402 0.12 18.22 -16.74
CA VAL A 402 -0.78 17.12 -16.41
C VAL A 402 -0.09 15.82 -16.81
N SER A 403 0.17 14.96 -15.82
CA SER A 403 0.83 13.67 -16.00
C SER A 403 -0.19 12.53 -16.03
N ASN A 404 -0.12 11.69 -17.06
CA ASN A 404 -0.92 10.49 -17.21
C ASN A 404 -0.07 9.24 -16.99
N PRO A 405 -0.24 8.53 -15.86
CA PRO A 405 0.53 7.34 -15.54
C PRO A 405 -0.09 6.03 -16.05
N THR A 406 -1.00 6.09 -17.04
CA THR A 406 -1.66 4.89 -17.61
C THR A 406 -1.36 4.72 -19.09
N GLN A 407 -1.62 3.51 -19.58
CA GLN A 407 -1.46 3.11 -20.98
C GLN A 407 -2.55 3.66 -21.91
N TYR A 408 -3.55 4.33 -21.36
CA TYR A 408 -4.69 4.85 -22.10
C TYR A 408 -4.51 6.34 -22.37
N ARG A 409 -4.97 6.83 -23.52
CA ARG A 409 -5.19 8.27 -23.70
C ARG A 409 -6.39 8.68 -22.83
N ARG A 410 -6.18 9.65 -21.96
CA ARG A 410 -7.16 10.12 -20.97
C ARG A 410 -7.73 11.47 -21.40
N LYS A 411 -9.05 11.57 -21.42
CA LYS A 411 -9.79 12.83 -21.52
C LYS A 411 -10.61 12.97 -20.26
N GLU A 412 -10.20 13.86 -19.38
CA GLU A 412 -10.72 13.90 -18.01
C GLU A 412 -10.55 15.27 -17.39
N SER A 413 -11.45 15.59 -16.47
CA SER A 413 -11.36 16.81 -15.67
C SER A 413 -10.38 16.66 -14.53
N VAL A 414 -9.42 17.57 -14.47
CA VAL A 414 -8.35 17.60 -13.49
C VAL A 414 -8.41 18.86 -12.63
N GLU A 415 -7.95 18.75 -11.40
CA GLU A 415 -7.93 19.83 -10.42
C GLU A 415 -6.56 20.50 -10.38
N ALA A 416 -6.53 21.81 -10.19
CA ALA A 416 -5.30 22.57 -9.98
C ALA A 416 -5.49 23.76 -9.03
N LYS A 417 -4.63 23.84 -8.03
CA LYS A 417 -4.43 24.97 -7.12
C LYS A 417 -3.28 25.81 -7.66
N ILE A 418 -3.58 27.07 -8.01
CA ILE A 418 -2.62 27.97 -8.64
C ILE A 418 -2.61 29.33 -7.99
N LYS A 419 -1.52 30.07 -8.19
CA LYS A 419 -1.40 31.47 -7.76
C LYS A 419 -0.95 32.35 -8.91
N LEU A 420 -1.79 33.30 -9.30
CA LEU A 420 -1.46 34.27 -10.33
C LEU A 420 -0.68 35.47 -9.77
N ASN A 421 0.08 36.15 -10.63
CA ASN A 421 0.75 37.40 -10.27
C ASN A 421 -0.20 38.60 -10.24
N VAL A 422 -1.34 38.49 -10.94
CA VAL A 422 -2.39 39.50 -11.02
C VAL A 422 -3.66 39.02 -10.31
N ASN A 423 -4.45 39.95 -9.79
CA ASN A 423 -5.79 39.65 -9.29
C ASN A 423 -6.78 39.91 -10.41
N THR A 424 -7.48 38.86 -10.86
CA THR A 424 -8.39 38.85 -12.01
C THR A 424 -9.68 38.15 -11.59
N PRO A 425 -10.86 38.48 -12.14
CA PRO A 425 -12.10 37.81 -11.75
C PRO A 425 -12.15 36.35 -12.23
N PHE A 426 -11.67 36.07 -13.45
CA PHE A 426 -11.70 34.75 -14.07
C PHE A 426 -10.33 34.29 -14.56
N VAL A 427 -10.25 33.02 -14.93
CA VAL A 427 -9.11 32.45 -15.64
C VAL A 427 -9.61 31.59 -16.79
N LYS A 428 -8.76 31.44 -17.81
CA LYS A 428 -8.97 30.48 -18.90
C LYS A 428 -7.81 29.52 -18.95
N VAL A 429 -8.06 28.29 -19.37
CA VAL A 429 -6.99 27.32 -19.64
C VAL A 429 -6.86 27.15 -21.14
N ILE A 430 -5.63 27.27 -21.66
CA ILE A 430 -5.33 27.15 -23.08
C ILE A 430 -4.20 26.15 -23.35
N ASP A 431 -4.22 25.57 -24.55
CA ASP A 431 -3.11 24.81 -25.12
C ASP A 431 -2.17 25.71 -25.97
N LYS A 432 -1.12 25.11 -26.55
CA LYS A 432 -0.17 25.78 -27.45
C LYS A 432 -0.81 26.28 -28.73
N GLN A 433 -1.91 25.68 -29.18
CA GLN A 433 -2.71 26.17 -30.31
C GLN A 433 -3.58 27.38 -29.92
N LYS A 434 -3.46 27.85 -28.66
CA LYS A 434 -4.24 28.93 -28.06
C LYS A 434 -5.74 28.64 -28.06
N GLN A 435 -6.11 27.35 -28.13
CA GLN A 435 -7.49 26.94 -27.99
C GLN A 435 -7.82 26.88 -26.51
N GLU A 436 -8.95 27.47 -26.14
CA GLU A 436 -9.49 27.38 -24.79
C GLU A 436 -10.02 25.95 -24.56
N VAL A 437 -9.71 25.38 -23.40
CA VAL A 437 -10.29 24.11 -22.96
C VAL A 437 -11.37 24.36 -21.91
N PRO A 438 -12.39 23.48 -21.80
CA PRO A 438 -13.42 23.61 -20.79
C PRO A 438 -12.79 23.76 -19.41
N SER A 439 -13.10 24.86 -18.71
CA SER A 439 -12.51 25.18 -17.42
C SER A 439 -13.49 25.95 -16.55
N GLN A 440 -13.34 25.82 -15.22
CA GLN A 440 -14.17 26.52 -14.25
C GLN A 440 -13.38 26.79 -12.96
N ILE A 441 -13.82 27.79 -12.20
CA ILE A 441 -13.26 28.13 -10.88
C ILE A 441 -14.12 27.46 -9.82
N VAL A 442 -13.50 26.67 -8.94
CA VAL A 442 -14.14 26.10 -7.75
C VAL A 442 -14.09 27.11 -6.61
N LYS A 443 -12.91 27.70 -6.39
CA LYS A 443 -12.69 28.65 -5.31
C LYS A 443 -11.66 29.70 -5.70
N LYS A 444 -11.87 30.93 -5.21
CA LYS A 444 -10.94 32.05 -5.41
C LYS A 444 -10.72 32.78 -4.10
N THR A 445 -9.47 33.05 -3.76
CA THR A 445 -9.11 33.87 -2.60
C THR A 445 -7.94 34.80 -2.96
N GLY A 446 -8.26 36.07 -3.21
CA GLY A 446 -7.27 37.03 -3.73
C GLY A 446 -6.72 36.56 -5.07
N LYS A 447 -5.42 36.25 -5.11
CA LYS A 447 -4.69 35.76 -6.29
C LYS A 447 -4.58 34.22 -6.37
N ASN A 448 -5.10 33.51 -5.37
CA ASN A 448 -5.11 32.04 -5.36
C ASN A 448 -6.42 31.54 -5.98
N PHE A 449 -6.32 30.51 -6.82
CA PHE A 449 -7.44 29.89 -7.51
C PHE A 449 -7.35 28.37 -7.35
N GLU A 450 -8.49 27.76 -7.09
CA GLU A 450 -8.73 26.32 -7.24
C GLU A 450 -9.61 26.16 -8.47
N ILE A 451 -9.10 25.46 -9.48
CA ILE A 451 -9.76 25.33 -10.78
C ILE A 451 -9.92 23.86 -11.16
N ILE A 452 -10.91 23.61 -12.02
CA ILE A 452 -11.08 22.34 -12.73
C ILE A 452 -10.99 22.64 -14.23
N PHE A 453 -10.27 21.81 -14.98
CA PHE A 453 -10.26 21.90 -16.45
C PHE A 453 -10.19 20.53 -17.10
N PHE A 454 -10.73 20.42 -18.31
CA PHE A 454 -10.80 19.18 -19.07
C PHE A 454 -9.51 18.98 -19.88
N ALA A 455 -8.69 18.01 -19.49
CA ALA A 455 -7.39 17.71 -20.08
C ALA A 455 -7.45 16.50 -21.00
N ASP A 456 -6.73 16.56 -22.13
CA ASP A 456 -6.48 15.45 -23.04
C ASP A 456 -5.00 15.05 -23.00
N VAL A 457 -4.70 13.91 -22.39
CA VAL A 457 -3.32 13.47 -22.10
C VAL A 457 -3.07 12.08 -22.69
N PRO A 458 -2.09 11.91 -23.61
CA PRO A 458 -1.72 10.60 -24.14
C PRO A 458 -1.23 9.62 -23.07
N SER A 459 -1.11 8.35 -23.46
CA SER A 459 -0.53 7.28 -22.65
C SER A 459 0.87 7.63 -22.13
N TYR A 460 1.13 7.36 -20.85
CA TYR A 460 2.43 7.55 -20.18
C TYR A 460 3.10 8.87 -20.63
N ALA A 461 2.38 9.97 -20.46
CA ALA A 461 2.76 11.27 -20.99
C ALA A 461 2.57 12.41 -20.00
N VAL A 462 3.31 13.49 -20.24
CA VAL A 462 3.13 14.80 -19.59
C VAL A 462 2.69 15.79 -20.65
N HIS A 463 1.63 16.54 -20.39
CA HIS A 463 1.08 17.59 -21.26
C HIS A 463 1.05 18.94 -20.53
N ILE A 464 1.61 19.99 -21.13
CA ILE A 464 1.62 21.35 -20.59
C ILE A 464 0.43 22.17 -21.10
N TYR A 465 -0.27 22.83 -20.18
CA TYR A 465 -1.32 23.83 -20.40
C TYR A 465 -0.91 25.18 -19.80
N ALA A 466 -1.54 26.25 -20.25
CA ALA A 466 -1.37 27.58 -19.67
C ALA A 466 -2.68 28.08 -19.05
N VAL A 467 -2.63 28.50 -17.79
CA VAL A 467 -3.73 29.20 -17.12
C VAL A 467 -3.51 30.71 -17.25
N VAL A 468 -4.38 31.36 -18.01
CA VAL A 468 -4.28 32.79 -18.34
C VAL A 468 -5.30 33.61 -17.53
N PRO A 469 -4.91 34.80 -17.02
CA PRO A 469 -5.85 35.75 -16.44
C PRO A 469 -6.93 36.16 -17.46
N SER A 470 -8.17 36.31 -17.02
CA SER A 470 -9.30 36.69 -17.87
C SER A 470 -10.32 37.57 -17.12
N ASP A 471 -10.92 38.52 -17.86
CA ASP A 471 -12.07 39.30 -17.41
C ASP A 471 -13.41 38.63 -17.75
N GLU A 472 -13.37 37.58 -18.56
CA GLU A 472 -14.54 36.80 -18.96
C GLU A 472 -14.45 35.36 -18.46
N GLU A 473 -15.60 34.80 -18.08
CA GLU A 473 -15.77 33.37 -17.79
C GLU A 473 -15.56 32.50 -19.04
N CYS A 474 -15.29 31.21 -18.83
CA CYS A 474 -15.22 30.23 -19.92
C CYS A 474 -16.53 30.18 -20.68
N LYS A 475 -16.48 30.38 -22.01
CA LYS A 475 -17.68 30.42 -22.88
C LYS A 475 -18.01 29.07 -23.53
N ILE A 476 -17.19 28.04 -23.28
CA ILE A 476 -17.41 26.72 -23.85
C ILE A 476 -18.65 26.11 -23.22
N LYS A 477 -19.53 25.59 -24.06
CA LYS A 477 -20.71 24.81 -23.64
C LYS A 477 -20.52 23.36 -24.05
N ASN A 478 -21.00 22.46 -23.21
CA ASN A 478 -20.98 21.02 -23.43
C ASN A 478 -22.39 20.45 -23.20
N ASP A 479 -22.45 19.13 -23.09
CA ASP A 479 -23.63 18.30 -22.85
C ASP A 479 -23.93 18.04 -21.37
N LEU A 480 -23.24 18.73 -20.45
CA LEU A 480 -23.45 18.58 -19.02
C LEU A 480 -24.70 19.34 -18.58
N GLU A 481 -25.57 18.64 -17.85
CA GLU A 481 -26.72 19.25 -17.20
C GLU A 481 -26.75 18.86 -15.73
N VAL A 482 -26.96 19.86 -14.87
CA VAL A 482 -27.17 19.66 -13.44
C VAL A 482 -28.42 20.40 -12.96
N SER A 483 -29.17 19.74 -12.09
CA SER A 483 -30.18 20.35 -11.24
C SER A 483 -30.04 19.80 -9.82
N GLU A 484 -30.81 20.30 -8.86
CA GLU A 484 -30.73 19.90 -7.45
C GLU A 484 -30.75 18.38 -7.22
N HIS A 485 -31.44 17.61 -8.08
CA HIS A 485 -31.58 16.16 -7.95
C HIS A 485 -31.18 15.37 -9.21
N ARG A 486 -30.48 15.99 -10.17
CA ARG A 486 -30.14 15.35 -11.45
C ARG A 486 -28.75 15.75 -11.94
N LEU A 487 -28.01 14.76 -12.44
CA LEU A 487 -26.79 14.94 -13.23
C LEU A 487 -26.95 14.22 -14.57
N GLU A 488 -26.50 14.83 -15.66
CA GLU A 488 -26.54 14.22 -16.99
C GLU A 488 -25.34 14.65 -17.84
N ASN A 489 -24.77 13.71 -18.61
CA ASN A 489 -23.78 13.94 -19.66
C ASN A 489 -24.15 13.11 -20.91
N SER A 490 -23.31 13.00 -21.94
CA SER A 490 -23.59 12.23 -23.17
C SER A 490 -23.96 10.77 -22.95
N LYS A 491 -23.43 10.13 -21.89
CA LYS A 491 -23.66 8.72 -21.60
C LYS A 491 -24.72 8.48 -20.53
N TYR A 492 -24.69 9.20 -19.42
CA TYR A 492 -25.51 8.89 -18.26
C TYR A 492 -26.55 9.96 -17.96
N LYS A 493 -27.68 9.50 -17.45
CA LYS A 493 -28.66 10.30 -16.73
C LYS A 493 -28.86 9.71 -15.34
N VAL A 494 -28.60 10.52 -14.32
CA VAL A 494 -28.60 10.14 -12.90
C VAL A 494 -29.65 10.97 -12.16
N ILE A 495 -30.56 10.34 -11.42
CA ILE A 495 -31.58 11.03 -10.62
C ILE A 495 -31.56 10.50 -9.19
N PHE A 496 -31.63 11.43 -8.23
CA PHE A 496 -31.70 11.14 -6.80
C PHE A 496 -33.16 11.21 -6.30
N ASN A 497 -33.52 10.35 -5.36
CA ASN A 497 -34.81 10.42 -4.69
C ASN A 497 -34.79 11.39 -3.49
N LYS A 498 -35.95 11.57 -2.84
CA LYS A 498 -36.10 12.41 -1.64
C LYS A 498 -35.27 11.99 -0.41
N ASN A 499 -34.67 10.79 -0.43
CA ASN A 499 -33.78 10.31 0.63
C ASN A 499 -32.30 10.55 0.31
N GLY A 500 -31.97 11.10 -0.87
CA GLY A 500 -30.60 11.28 -1.33
C GLY A 500 -29.98 10.03 -1.95
N ASP A 501 -30.77 8.99 -2.18
CA ASP A 501 -30.30 7.77 -2.84
C ASP A 501 -30.28 7.96 -4.35
N LEU A 502 -29.25 7.42 -5.02
CA LEU A 502 -29.23 7.31 -6.48
C LEU A 502 -30.32 6.32 -6.90
N ALA A 503 -31.43 6.84 -7.41
CA ALA A 503 -32.67 6.09 -7.60
C ALA A 503 -32.95 5.70 -9.06
N TYR A 504 -32.34 6.42 -10.00
CA TYR A 504 -32.45 6.12 -11.42
C TYR A 504 -31.10 6.38 -12.09
N LEU A 505 -30.62 5.37 -12.81
CA LEU A 505 -29.41 5.42 -13.61
C LEU A 505 -29.69 4.85 -14.99
N PHE A 506 -29.65 5.70 -16.00
CA PHE A 506 -29.83 5.32 -17.39
C PHE A 506 -28.55 5.52 -18.18
N ASP A 507 -28.13 4.48 -18.90
CA ASP A 507 -27.06 4.50 -19.89
C ASP A 507 -27.66 4.71 -21.28
N LYS A 508 -27.38 5.87 -21.87
CA LYS A 508 -27.88 6.31 -23.18
C LYS A 508 -27.20 5.59 -24.33
N GLU A 509 -25.97 5.12 -24.16
CA GLU A 509 -25.27 4.33 -25.19
C GLU A 509 -25.84 2.91 -25.27
N LEU A 510 -26.12 2.30 -24.12
CA LEU A 510 -26.75 0.97 -24.04
C LEU A 510 -28.28 1.00 -24.23
N ASN A 511 -28.89 2.18 -24.07
CA ASN A 511 -30.35 2.35 -23.99
C ASN A 511 -30.97 1.46 -22.90
N LYS A 512 -30.34 1.45 -21.71
CA LYS A 512 -30.73 0.58 -20.58
C LYS A 512 -30.68 1.35 -19.27
N GLN A 513 -31.61 1.03 -18.38
CA GLN A 513 -31.50 1.40 -16.97
C GLN A 513 -30.58 0.40 -16.26
N LEU A 514 -29.54 0.85 -15.57
CA LEU A 514 -28.50 -0.03 -15.01
C LEU A 514 -28.83 -0.56 -13.60
N ILE A 515 -29.75 0.09 -12.88
CA ILE A 515 -30.19 -0.31 -11.54
C ILE A 515 -31.69 -0.57 -11.50
N LYS A 516 -32.12 -1.60 -10.77
CA LYS A 516 -33.55 -1.95 -10.57
C LYS A 516 -34.19 -1.24 -9.39
N ALA A 517 -33.38 -0.74 -8.45
CA ALA A 517 -33.81 -0.06 -7.24
C ALA A 517 -32.74 0.98 -6.81
N PRO A 518 -33.02 1.87 -5.84
CA PRO A 518 -32.04 2.85 -5.41
C PRO A 518 -30.80 2.21 -4.76
N ILE A 519 -29.62 2.76 -5.06
CA ILE A 519 -28.36 2.43 -4.37
C ILE A 519 -28.39 3.06 -2.98
N LYS A 520 -28.12 2.26 -1.95
CA LYS A 520 -28.24 2.67 -0.54
C LYS A 520 -26.99 2.34 0.26
N LEU A 521 -26.71 3.17 1.26
CA LEU A 521 -25.78 2.85 2.34
C LEU A 521 -26.57 2.22 3.50
N ALA A 522 -26.32 0.93 3.71
CA ALA A 522 -27.03 0.07 4.64
C ALA A 522 -26.18 -0.18 5.89
N LEU A 523 -26.77 0.05 7.07
CA LEU A 523 -26.17 -0.27 8.35
C LEU A 523 -26.73 -1.61 8.84
N LEU A 524 -25.85 -2.60 8.99
CA LEU A 524 -26.16 -3.91 9.51
C LEU A 524 -25.62 -4.03 10.93
N HIS A 525 -26.37 -4.70 11.80
CA HIS A 525 -25.91 -4.96 13.16
C HIS A 525 -24.76 -5.97 13.14
N ASP A 526 -23.67 -5.66 13.83
CA ASP A 526 -22.64 -6.62 14.20
C ASP A 526 -22.77 -6.92 15.70
N THR A 527 -23.69 -7.84 16.02
CA THR A 527 -24.10 -8.15 17.41
C THR A 527 -23.60 -9.50 17.89
N GLY A 528 -22.85 -10.23 17.07
CA GLY A 528 -22.22 -11.48 17.47
C GLY A 528 -20.99 -11.26 18.34
N SER A 529 -20.93 -11.94 19.50
CA SER A 529 -19.67 -12.09 20.20
C SER A 529 -18.78 -13.09 19.43
N LEU A 530 -17.67 -12.59 18.90
CA LEU A 530 -16.65 -13.37 18.21
C LEU A 530 -15.37 -13.35 19.03
N ALA A 531 -14.63 -14.47 19.01
CA ALA A 531 -13.31 -14.53 19.62
C ALA A 531 -12.31 -13.63 18.89
N TYR A 532 -12.48 -13.43 17.58
CA TYR A 532 -11.58 -12.66 16.72
C TYR A 532 -12.34 -11.57 15.95
N PRO A 533 -12.82 -10.52 16.64
CA PRO A 533 -13.82 -9.59 16.11
C PRO A 533 -13.39 -8.77 14.89
N SER A 534 -12.10 -8.42 14.74
CA SER A 534 -11.62 -7.74 13.52
C SER A 534 -11.29 -8.70 12.36
N TRP A 535 -11.06 -9.99 12.66
CA TRP A 535 -10.70 -10.97 11.65
C TRP A 535 -11.94 -11.61 11.00
N GLU A 536 -13.04 -11.65 11.73
CA GLU A 536 -14.22 -12.45 11.38
C GLU A 536 -15.46 -11.58 11.24
N LEU A 537 -16.37 -12.04 10.37
CA LEU A 537 -17.72 -11.54 10.25
C LEU A 537 -18.67 -12.70 10.45
N ARG A 538 -19.91 -12.45 10.86
CA ARG A 538 -20.93 -13.51 10.92
C ARG A 538 -21.83 -13.42 9.71
N LYS A 539 -21.97 -14.53 8.99
CA LYS A 539 -22.97 -14.64 7.93
C LYS A 539 -24.39 -14.30 8.41
N GLU A 540 -24.74 -14.78 9.61
CA GLU A 540 -26.04 -14.49 10.25
C GLU A 540 -26.32 -12.98 10.34
N ASP A 541 -25.29 -12.15 10.55
CA ASP A 541 -25.43 -10.70 10.63
C ASP A 541 -25.45 -10.06 9.24
N ILE A 542 -24.68 -10.57 8.29
CA ILE A 542 -24.65 -10.12 6.90
C ILE A 542 -25.97 -10.40 6.15
N ASP A 543 -26.65 -11.50 6.49
CA ASP A 543 -27.93 -11.91 5.90
C ASP A 543 -29.13 -11.14 6.47
N LYS A 544 -28.99 -10.51 7.65
CA LYS A 544 -30.07 -9.73 8.26
C LYS A 544 -30.40 -8.50 7.42
N GLN A 545 -31.66 -8.08 7.53
CA GLN A 545 -32.09 -6.81 6.96
C GLN A 545 -31.36 -5.65 7.67
N PRO A 546 -30.93 -4.61 6.92
CA PRO A 546 -30.36 -3.41 7.52
C PRO A 546 -31.35 -2.78 8.50
N TYR A 547 -30.86 -2.36 9.67
CA TYR A 547 -31.70 -1.71 10.68
C TYR A 547 -31.82 -0.20 10.43
N CYS A 548 -30.89 0.37 9.68
CA CYS A 548 -30.83 1.79 9.36
C CYS A 548 -30.25 2.00 7.95
N TYR A 549 -30.70 3.07 7.29
CA TYR A 549 -30.16 3.57 6.03
C TYR A 549 -29.87 5.07 6.17
N ALA A 550 -28.84 5.54 5.49
CA ALA A 550 -28.56 6.97 5.37
C ALA A 550 -29.78 7.73 4.81
N ASN A 551 -30.19 8.81 5.47
CA ASN A 551 -31.41 9.56 5.13
C ASN A 551 -31.29 11.05 5.47
N THR A 552 -32.41 11.78 5.36
CA THR A 552 -32.52 13.22 5.65
C THR A 552 -31.52 14.05 4.83
N PRO A 553 -31.58 13.98 3.49
CA PRO A 553 -30.58 14.58 2.63
C PRO A 553 -30.67 16.10 2.62
N THR A 554 -29.52 16.75 2.58
CA THR A 554 -29.36 18.11 2.05
C THR A 554 -28.63 18.02 0.72
N PHE A 555 -29.18 18.63 -0.32
CA PHE A 555 -28.59 18.68 -1.65
C PHE A 555 -27.91 20.01 -1.88
N GLU A 556 -26.71 19.98 -2.43
CA GLU A 556 -25.92 21.16 -2.79
C GLU A 556 -25.30 20.92 -4.16
N THR A 557 -25.60 21.79 -5.13
CA THR A 557 -24.84 21.80 -6.40
C THR A 557 -23.51 22.49 -6.13
N VAL A 558 -22.45 21.70 -5.94
CA VAL A 558 -21.11 22.21 -5.61
C VAL A 558 -20.32 22.59 -6.86
N GLU A 559 -20.68 22.03 -8.02
CA GLU A 559 -20.06 22.34 -9.30
C GLU A 559 -21.08 22.39 -10.42
N ASN A 560 -21.04 23.47 -11.19
CA ASN A 560 -21.87 23.68 -12.37
C ASN A 560 -21.09 24.45 -13.43
N GLY A 561 -20.15 23.78 -14.08
CA GLY A 561 -19.34 24.40 -15.13
C GLY A 561 -19.02 23.44 -16.26
N PRO A 562 -18.36 23.95 -17.32
CA PRO A 562 -18.11 23.18 -18.53
C PRO A 562 -17.01 22.11 -18.39
N ALA A 563 -16.31 22.06 -17.26
CA ALA A 563 -15.34 21.00 -17.00
C ALA A 563 -15.93 19.87 -16.16
N ARG A 564 -16.76 20.17 -15.15
CA ARG A 564 -17.35 19.14 -14.28
C ARG A 564 -18.63 19.67 -13.64
N ILE A 565 -19.60 18.77 -13.51
CA ILE A 565 -20.80 18.98 -12.71
C ILE A 565 -20.80 18.03 -11.53
N ALA A 566 -21.24 18.49 -10.37
CA ALA A 566 -21.29 17.68 -9.17
C ALA A 566 -22.39 18.12 -8.21
N ILE A 567 -23.02 17.12 -7.59
CA ILE A 567 -23.98 17.30 -6.49
C ILE A 567 -23.38 16.66 -5.24
N LYS A 568 -23.34 17.44 -4.17
CA LYS A 568 -23.03 16.98 -2.82
C LYS A 568 -24.32 16.70 -2.08
N ILE A 569 -24.35 15.55 -1.41
CA ILE A 569 -25.49 15.03 -0.67
C ILE A 569 -25.00 14.73 0.74
N THR A 570 -25.44 15.53 1.71
CA THR A 570 -25.18 15.30 3.13
C THR A 570 -26.37 14.59 3.75
N ARG A 571 -26.13 13.45 4.43
CA ARG A 571 -27.14 12.62 5.09
C ARG A 571 -26.69 12.23 6.48
N GLU A 572 -27.65 11.82 7.30
CA GLU A 572 -27.42 11.28 8.64
C GLU A 572 -27.77 9.79 8.67
N ALA A 573 -27.03 9.02 9.46
CA ALA A 573 -27.32 7.63 9.78
C ALA A 573 -26.92 7.34 11.24
N GLU A 574 -27.90 7.10 12.10
CA GLU A 574 -27.70 6.99 13.56
C GLU A 574 -27.01 8.24 14.13
N TYR A 575 -25.71 8.13 14.45
CA TYR A 575 -24.87 9.21 14.99
C TYR A 575 -23.81 9.69 13.99
N SER A 576 -23.81 9.13 12.78
CA SER A 576 -22.79 9.34 11.76
C SER A 576 -23.31 10.26 10.66
N THR A 577 -22.45 11.17 10.22
CA THR A 577 -22.72 12.04 9.07
C THR A 577 -22.05 11.45 7.83
N ILE A 578 -22.80 11.40 6.73
CA ILE A 578 -22.35 10.85 5.45
C ILE A 578 -22.45 11.94 4.41
N ILE A 579 -21.32 12.30 3.80
CA ILE A 579 -21.24 13.23 2.68
C ILE A 579 -20.88 12.41 1.44
N GLN A 580 -21.72 12.52 0.41
CA GLN A 580 -21.44 11.94 -0.91
C GLN A 580 -21.37 13.04 -1.96
N THR A 581 -20.28 13.10 -2.72
CA THR A 581 -20.17 13.97 -3.90
C THR A 581 -20.23 13.09 -5.14
N VAL A 582 -21.28 13.28 -5.95
CA VAL A 582 -21.47 12.55 -7.20
C VAL A 582 -21.12 13.49 -8.34
N SER A 583 -20.20 13.07 -9.21
CA SER A 583 -19.70 13.93 -10.30
C SER A 583 -19.74 13.26 -11.67
N LEU A 584 -19.92 14.10 -12.69
CA LEU A 584 -19.79 13.79 -14.11
C LEU A 584 -18.98 14.88 -14.80
N TYR A 585 -18.19 14.49 -15.79
CA TYR A 585 -17.45 15.40 -16.65
C TYR A 585 -17.72 15.04 -18.13
N PRO A 586 -17.29 15.86 -19.10
CA PRO A 586 -17.55 15.60 -20.51
C PRO A 586 -17.02 14.23 -20.93
N ASP A 587 -17.83 13.46 -21.64
CA ASP A 587 -17.50 12.10 -22.10
C ASP A 587 -17.17 11.08 -20.99
N SER A 588 -17.36 11.41 -19.69
CA SER A 588 -17.04 10.49 -18.60
C SER A 588 -17.87 9.22 -18.69
N LYS A 589 -17.20 8.07 -18.72
CA LYS A 589 -17.84 6.75 -18.78
C LYS A 589 -18.14 6.14 -17.44
N VAL A 590 -17.71 6.76 -16.35
CA VAL A 590 -17.91 6.28 -14.98
C VAL A 590 -18.62 7.36 -14.19
N ILE A 591 -19.63 6.97 -13.40
CA ILE A 591 -20.20 7.84 -12.38
C ILE A 591 -19.33 7.71 -11.14
N ARG A 592 -18.66 8.79 -10.75
CA ARG A 592 -17.83 8.81 -9.55
C ARG A 592 -18.68 9.23 -8.35
N VAL A 593 -18.61 8.45 -7.27
CA VAL A 593 -19.19 8.79 -5.96
C VAL A 593 -18.08 8.81 -4.93
N ASP A 594 -17.70 10.02 -4.52
CA ASP A 594 -16.76 10.26 -3.42
C ASP A 594 -17.50 10.26 -2.09
N ASN A 595 -17.04 9.50 -1.11
CA ASN A 595 -17.66 9.36 0.20
C ASN A 595 -16.71 9.89 1.28
N GLU A 596 -17.22 10.82 2.08
CA GLU A 596 -16.59 11.28 3.32
C GLU A 596 -17.57 10.98 4.46
N ILE A 597 -17.19 10.08 5.35
CA ILE A 597 -18.06 9.61 6.44
C ILE A 597 -17.41 9.93 7.78
N GLU A 598 -18.09 10.75 8.57
CA GLU A 598 -17.79 10.94 9.99
C GLU A 598 -18.49 9.84 10.77
N TRP A 599 -17.75 8.75 11.01
CA TRP A 599 -18.30 7.51 11.55
C TRP A 599 -18.27 7.48 13.07
N ARG A 600 -19.45 7.47 13.68
CA ARG A 600 -19.62 7.43 15.15
C ARG A 600 -20.44 6.23 15.63
N THR A 601 -20.91 5.40 14.70
CA THR A 601 -21.78 4.26 14.99
C THR A 601 -20.94 3.03 15.34
N ARG A 602 -21.26 2.36 16.45
CA ARG A 602 -20.54 1.17 16.93
C ARG A 602 -21.35 -0.09 16.71
N ARG A 603 -20.69 -1.25 16.69
CA ARG A 603 -21.33 -2.58 16.55
C ARG A 603 -22.09 -2.70 15.23
N THR A 604 -21.46 -2.21 14.17
CA THR A 604 -22.12 -1.97 12.88
C THR A 604 -21.19 -2.24 11.72
N LEU A 605 -21.76 -2.84 10.69
CA LEU A 605 -21.16 -3.02 9.38
C LEU A 605 -21.88 -2.11 8.38
N LEU A 606 -21.16 -1.17 7.77
CA LEU A 606 -21.69 -0.31 6.72
C LEU A 606 -21.43 -0.95 5.35
N LYS A 607 -22.48 -1.18 4.56
CA LYS A 607 -22.37 -1.67 3.18
C LYS A 607 -23.04 -0.74 2.17
N ALA A 608 -22.41 -0.51 1.03
CA ALA A 608 -23.06 0.06 -0.15
C ALA A 608 -23.75 -1.05 -0.94
N VAL A 609 -25.04 -0.89 -1.21
CA VAL A 609 -25.89 -1.91 -1.85
C VAL A 609 -26.21 -1.49 -3.28
N PHE A 610 -25.84 -2.34 -4.25
CA PHE A 610 -26.01 -2.11 -5.68
C PHE A 610 -27.02 -3.11 -6.27
N PRO A 611 -28.32 -2.77 -6.30
CA PRO A 611 -29.34 -3.58 -6.94
C PRO A 611 -29.34 -3.33 -8.46
N LEU A 612 -28.59 -4.15 -9.18
CA LEU A 612 -28.36 -4.03 -10.62
C LEU A 612 -29.54 -4.55 -11.44
N SER A 613 -29.67 -4.02 -12.66
CA SER A 613 -30.59 -4.56 -13.66
C SER A 613 -30.05 -5.82 -14.32
N ALA A 614 -28.72 -5.96 -14.39
CA ALA A 614 -28.07 -7.20 -14.82
C ALA A 614 -28.29 -8.30 -13.78
N SER A 615 -28.59 -9.52 -14.23
CA SER A 615 -28.86 -10.67 -13.37
C SER A 615 -28.08 -11.90 -13.83
N ASN A 616 -27.28 -12.47 -12.93
CA ASN A 616 -26.52 -13.70 -13.15
C ASN A 616 -26.25 -14.42 -11.83
N TYR A 617 -26.17 -15.75 -11.86
CA TYR A 617 -25.82 -16.54 -10.68
C TYR A 617 -24.37 -16.30 -10.23
N THR A 618 -23.46 -16.07 -11.19
CA THR A 618 -22.06 -15.74 -10.92
C THR A 618 -21.79 -14.24 -11.06
N ALA A 619 -20.69 -13.79 -10.45
CA ALA A 619 -20.08 -12.49 -10.65
C ALA A 619 -18.56 -12.63 -10.86
N LYS A 620 -17.97 -11.69 -11.57
CA LYS A 620 -16.52 -11.59 -11.77
C LYS A 620 -15.94 -10.57 -10.80
N TYR A 621 -14.84 -10.93 -10.15
CA TYR A 621 -14.14 -10.09 -9.17
C TYR A 621 -12.70 -9.90 -9.61
N ASP A 622 -12.21 -8.66 -9.53
CA ASP A 622 -10.82 -8.34 -9.87
C ASP A 622 -9.84 -9.10 -8.96
N SER A 623 -9.00 -9.94 -9.56
CA SER A 623 -7.90 -10.63 -8.86
C SER A 623 -6.58 -9.88 -8.96
N GLY A 624 -6.57 -8.73 -9.63
CA GLY A 624 -5.40 -7.87 -9.82
C GLY A 624 -4.57 -8.20 -11.06
N VAL A 625 -4.54 -9.44 -11.53
CA VAL A 625 -3.87 -9.85 -12.81
C VAL A 625 -4.86 -10.45 -13.82
N GLY A 626 -6.13 -10.48 -13.45
CA GLY A 626 -7.24 -11.10 -14.18
C GLY A 626 -8.50 -10.98 -13.32
N TYR A 627 -9.33 -12.03 -13.32
CA TYR A 627 -10.49 -12.08 -12.46
C TYR A 627 -10.76 -13.49 -11.92
N THR A 628 -11.51 -13.56 -10.83
CA THR A 628 -12.08 -14.81 -10.30
C THR A 628 -13.59 -14.76 -10.44
N GLU A 629 -14.20 -15.86 -10.89
CA GLU A 629 -15.65 -16.03 -10.91
C GLU A 629 -16.13 -16.66 -9.60
N ARG A 630 -17.17 -16.08 -9.00
CA ARG A 630 -17.78 -16.59 -7.78
C ARG A 630 -19.29 -16.58 -7.89
N GLU A 631 -19.92 -17.56 -7.27
CA GLU A 631 -21.39 -17.72 -7.21
C GLU A 631 -22.00 -16.76 -6.17
N ASN A 632 -23.33 -16.82 -5.99
CA ASN A 632 -23.98 -16.19 -4.84
C ASN A 632 -23.38 -16.70 -3.53
N ASN A 633 -23.42 -15.84 -2.51
CA ASN A 633 -22.89 -16.15 -1.18
C ASN A 633 -23.46 -17.45 -0.61
N ASN A 634 -22.62 -18.20 0.10
CA ASN A 634 -23.00 -19.41 0.83
C ASN A 634 -22.43 -19.39 2.26
N GLU A 635 -22.63 -20.46 3.03
CA GLU A 635 -22.17 -20.58 4.43
C GLU A 635 -20.66 -20.38 4.63
N LYS A 636 -19.85 -20.57 3.58
CA LYS A 636 -18.37 -20.50 3.65
C LYS A 636 -17.78 -19.30 2.94
N LEU A 637 -18.48 -18.79 1.92
CA LEU A 637 -18.06 -17.67 1.07
C LEU A 637 -19.16 -16.62 1.09
N TYR A 638 -19.28 -15.90 2.20
CA TYR A 638 -20.28 -14.84 2.40
C TYR A 638 -19.66 -13.43 2.41
N GLU A 639 -18.33 -13.35 2.39
CA GLU A 639 -17.53 -12.14 2.22
C GLU A 639 -16.24 -12.56 1.49
N VAL A 640 -15.92 -11.91 0.38
CA VAL A 640 -14.79 -12.29 -0.48
C VAL A 640 -13.94 -11.08 -0.85
N PRO A 641 -12.61 -11.25 -1.05
CA PRO A 641 -11.75 -10.15 -1.44
C PRO A 641 -11.84 -9.88 -2.95
N ALA A 642 -11.70 -8.61 -3.32
CA ALA A 642 -11.39 -8.18 -4.69
C ALA A 642 -10.47 -6.95 -4.65
N GLN A 643 -9.79 -6.70 -5.77
CA GLN A 643 -8.82 -5.60 -5.90
C GLN A 643 -9.50 -4.26 -6.20
N LYS A 644 -10.02 -4.04 -7.41
CA LYS A 644 -10.57 -2.74 -7.83
C LYS A 644 -11.98 -2.76 -8.36
N TRP A 645 -12.57 -3.92 -8.62
CA TRP A 645 -13.95 -3.99 -9.13
C TRP A 645 -14.62 -5.35 -8.90
N ALA A 646 -15.95 -5.33 -8.94
CA ALA A 646 -16.82 -6.50 -9.06
C ALA A 646 -17.87 -6.24 -10.15
N ASP A 647 -18.22 -7.26 -10.92
CA ASP A 647 -19.08 -7.16 -12.09
C ASP A 647 -20.18 -8.23 -12.12
N ILE A 648 -21.39 -7.80 -12.51
CA ILE A 648 -22.44 -8.70 -12.97
C ILE A 648 -22.69 -8.42 -14.45
N THR A 649 -22.27 -9.36 -15.28
CA THR A 649 -22.66 -9.45 -16.69
C THR A 649 -23.96 -10.24 -16.79
N ASP A 650 -24.97 -9.65 -17.43
CA ASP A 650 -26.31 -10.23 -17.51
C ASP A 650 -26.30 -11.59 -18.24
N THR A 651 -27.17 -12.52 -17.85
CA THR A 651 -27.28 -13.84 -18.50
C THR A 651 -27.57 -13.79 -20.01
N SER A 652 -28.12 -12.69 -20.53
CA SER A 652 -28.25 -12.46 -21.97
C SER A 652 -26.90 -12.31 -22.70
N GLY A 653 -25.85 -11.91 -21.98
CA GLY A 653 -24.55 -11.55 -22.55
C GLY A 653 -24.57 -10.26 -23.36
N GLU A 654 -25.64 -9.45 -23.29
CA GLU A 654 -25.76 -8.20 -24.06
C GLU A 654 -25.13 -6.99 -23.36
N PHE A 655 -25.12 -6.99 -22.02
CA PHE A 655 -24.60 -5.90 -21.19
C PHE A 655 -24.23 -6.39 -19.78
N GLY A 656 -23.46 -5.57 -19.07
CA GLY A 656 -23.18 -5.76 -17.65
C GLY A 656 -22.98 -4.44 -16.92
N VAL A 657 -22.85 -4.53 -15.60
CA VAL A 657 -22.56 -3.39 -14.74
C VAL A 657 -21.42 -3.75 -13.80
N SER A 658 -20.34 -2.98 -13.91
CA SER A 658 -19.18 -3.08 -13.03
C SER A 658 -19.22 -1.99 -11.97
N ILE A 659 -18.99 -2.37 -10.71
CA ILE A 659 -18.78 -1.44 -9.61
C ILE A 659 -17.28 -1.37 -9.34
N LEU A 660 -16.73 -0.18 -9.44
CA LEU A 660 -15.32 0.13 -9.28
C LEU A 660 -15.07 0.67 -7.87
N THR A 661 -13.88 0.47 -7.32
CA THR A 661 -13.48 1.02 -6.02
C THR A 661 -11.99 1.37 -6.01
N ASP A 662 -11.63 2.35 -5.20
CA ASP A 662 -10.25 2.78 -5.01
C ASP A 662 -9.53 1.92 -3.95
N CYS A 663 -10.10 1.78 -2.75
CA CYS A 663 -9.44 1.17 -1.59
C CYS A 663 -10.29 0.16 -0.80
N LYS A 664 -11.49 -0.24 -1.26
CA LYS A 664 -12.32 -1.22 -0.55
C LYS A 664 -12.16 -2.61 -1.15
N HIS A 665 -12.02 -3.62 -0.28
CA HIS A 665 -11.67 -4.97 -0.71
C HIS A 665 -12.73 -6.03 -0.37
N GLY A 666 -13.62 -5.77 0.60
CA GLY A 666 -14.65 -6.73 1.03
C GLY A 666 -15.93 -6.65 0.19
N TRP A 667 -16.35 -7.79 -0.37
CA TRP A 667 -17.53 -7.89 -1.22
C TRP A 667 -18.43 -9.06 -0.84
N ASP A 668 -19.72 -8.89 -1.10
CA ASP A 668 -20.68 -10.00 -1.02
C ASP A 668 -21.77 -9.89 -2.11
N LYS A 669 -22.36 -11.02 -2.47
CA LYS A 669 -23.42 -11.16 -3.48
C LYS A 669 -24.57 -12.03 -2.94
N PRO A 670 -25.59 -11.43 -2.31
CA PRO A 670 -26.64 -12.19 -1.64
C PRO A 670 -27.61 -12.86 -2.63
N ASP A 671 -27.74 -12.33 -3.84
CA ASP A 671 -28.64 -12.84 -4.89
C ASP A 671 -28.09 -12.58 -6.30
N ASN A 672 -28.88 -12.91 -7.33
CA ASN A 672 -28.43 -12.87 -8.72
C ASN A 672 -28.12 -11.47 -9.27
N ASN A 673 -28.57 -10.40 -8.64
CA ASN A 673 -28.47 -9.05 -9.20
C ASN A 673 -28.08 -7.99 -8.17
N THR A 674 -27.63 -8.39 -7.00
CA THR A 674 -27.18 -7.47 -5.96
C THR A 674 -25.72 -7.71 -5.68
N LEU A 675 -24.91 -6.67 -5.85
CA LEU A 675 -23.57 -6.59 -5.27
C LEU A 675 -23.63 -5.72 -4.01
N ARG A 676 -22.85 -6.08 -2.99
CA ARG A 676 -22.63 -5.23 -1.81
C ARG A 676 -21.14 -5.04 -1.58
N LEU A 677 -20.73 -3.78 -1.45
CA LEU A 677 -19.37 -3.39 -1.07
C LEU A 677 -19.35 -3.09 0.43
N THR A 678 -18.45 -3.72 1.16
CA THR A 678 -18.26 -3.46 2.59
C THR A 678 -17.40 -2.22 2.78
N CYS A 679 -17.97 -1.19 3.42
CA CYS A 679 -17.37 0.14 3.50
C CYS A 679 -16.62 0.36 4.82
N ILE A 680 -17.24 0.04 5.95
CA ILE A 680 -16.72 0.27 7.32
C ILE A 680 -17.15 -0.88 8.23
N HIS A 681 -16.26 -1.33 9.12
CA HIS A 681 -16.54 -2.37 10.10
C HIS A 681 -16.12 -1.93 11.51
N SER A 682 -17.11 -1.76 12.39
CA SER A 682 -16.88 -1.49 13.82
C SER A 682 -17.46 -2.65 14.65
N PRO A 683 -16.63 -3.62 15.08
CA PRO A 683 -17.11 -4.84 15.70
C PRO A 683 -17.72 -4.64 17.09
N LEU A 684 -18.41 -5.67 17.57
CA LEU A 684 -19.05 -5.69 18.90
C LEU A 684 -18.06 -5.49 20.05
N GLY A 685 -16.89 -6.12 19.93
CA GLY A 685 -15.88 -6.23 20.98
C GLY A 685 -14.47 -6.21 20.43
N ALA A 686 -13.51 -6.58 21.28
CA ALA A 686 -12.11 -6.63 20.93
C ALA A 686 -11.47 -7.95 21.37
N PHE A 687 -10.50 -8.44 20.60
CA PHE A 687 -9.75 -9.65 20.92
C PHE A 687 -9.05 -9.55 22.28
N THR A 688 -8.50 -8.36 22.58
CA THR A 688 -7.97 -8.01 23.90
C THR A 688 -8.47 -6.62 24.29
N LYS A 689 -8.34 -6.25 25.57
CA LYS A 689 -8.76 -4.92 26.02
C LYS A 689 -7.90 -3.82 25.40
N GLU A 690 -6.64 -4.13 25.12
CA GLU A 690 -5.61 -3.22 24.63
C GLU A 690 -5.80 -2.91 23.14
N THR A 691 -6.27 -3.89 22.33
CA THR A 691 -6.45 -3.68 20.88
C THR A 691 -7.60 -2.74 20.52
N ARG A 692 -8.57 -2.55 21.43
CA ARG A 692 -9.72 -1.63 21.28
C ARG A 692 -10.42 -1.69 19.92
N GLN A 693 -10.54 -2.89 19.35
CA GLN A 693 -11.21 -3.11 18.07
C GLN A 693 -12.70 -2.71 18.12
N ASP A 694 -13.30 -2.67 19.30
CA ASP A 694 -14.65 -2.12 19.57
C ASP A 694 -14.82 -0.63 19.22
N LEU A 695 -13.70 0.06 18.95
CA LEU A 695 -13.60 1.45 18.50
C LEU A 695 -13.00 1.60 17.09
N GLN A 696 -12.76 0.49 16.41
CA GLN A 696 -12.17 0.49 15.08
C GLN A 696 -13.01 1.32 14.10
N ASP A 697 -12.31 2.06 13.25
CA ASP A 697 -12.85 2.91 12.18
C ASP A 697 -13.77 4.06 12.62
N LEU A 698 -13.87 4.35 13.93
CA LEU A 698 -14.52 5.58 14.41
C LEU A 698 -13.68 6.82 14.01
N GLY A 699 -14.37 7.89 13.59
CA GLY A 699 -13.77 9.10 13.01
C GLY A 699 -13.96 9.16 11.49
N ARG A 700 -13.08 9.92 10.82
CA ARG A 700 -13.20 10.14 9.36
C ARG A 700 -12.82 8.91 8.55
N ASN A 701 -13.66 8.61 7.57
CA ASN A 701 -13.46 7.55 6.59
C ASN A 701 -13.67 8.12 5.18
N CYS A 702 -12.66 8.01 4.32
CA CYS A 702 -12.69 8.49 2.94
C CYS A 702 -12.51 7.34 1.95
N PHE A 703 -13.42 7.22 0.97
CA PHE A 703 -13.31 6.24 -0.12
C PHE A 703 -14.24 6.59 -1.28
N SER A 704 -13.98 6.01 -2.45
CA SER A 704 -14.79 6.25 -3.63
C SER A 704 -15.23 4.94 -4.28
N PHE A 705 -16.42 4.96 -4.89
CA PHE A 705 -16.83 3.92 -5.81
C PHE A 705 -17.30 4.51 -7.14
N GLY A 706 -17.15 3.72 -8.20
CA GLY A 706 -17.53 4.05 -9.56
C GLY A 706 -18.61 3.10 -10.08
N ILE A 707 -19.49 3.58 -10.96
CA ILE A 707 -20.47 2.73 -11.65
C ILE A 707 -20.21 2.82 -13.15
N TYR A 708 -20.02 1.67 -13.79
CA TYR A 708 -19.73 1.55 -15.22
C TYR A 708 -20.68 0.55 -15.89
N GLY A 709 -21.49 1.01 -16.85
CA GLY A 709 -22.23 0.15 -17.76
C GLY A 709 -21.41 -0.21 -18.99
N HIS A 710 -21.34 -1.51 -19.31
CA HIS A 710 -20.62 -2.02 -20.47
C HIS A 710 -21.52 -2.87 -21.37
N LYS A 711 -21.16 -2.91 -22.66
CA LYS A 711 -21.80 -3.78 -23.65
C LYS A 711 -21.13 -5.15 -23.59
N GLY A 712 -21.89 -6.22 -23.61
CA GLY A 712 -21.34 -7.57 -23.56
C GLY A 712 -20.73 -7.88 -22.19
N ASP A 713 -19.45 -8.22 -22.20
CA ASP A 713 -18.68 -8.67 -21.03
C ASP A 713 -17.55 -7.67 -20.70
N ILE A 714 -16.87 -7.88 -19.56
CA ILE A 714 -15.88 -6.99 -18.94
C ILE A 714 -14.72 -6.57 -19.85
N GLU A 715 -14.41 -7.35 -20.89
CA GLU A 715 -13.41 -7.02 -21.92
C GLU A 715 -13.73 -5.72 -22.67
N ASN A 716 -14.99 -5.25 -22.63
CA ASN A 716 -15.42 -3.98 -23.20
C ASN A 716 -15.24 -2.81 -22.21
N GLY A 717 -14.08 -2.76 -21.56
CA GLY A 717 -13.58 -1.56 -20.89
C GLY A 717 -13.58 -1.58 -19.36
N THR A 718 -14.06 -2.62 -18.67
CA THR A 718 -14.12 -2.63 -17.20
C THR A 718 -12.75 -2.41 -16.57
N ASN A 719 -11.73 -3.15 -17.03
CA ASN A 719 -10.35 -2.97 -16.56
C ASN A 719 -9.81 -1.55 -16.86
N LYS A 720 -10.09 -1.04 -18.06
CA LYS A 720 -9.66 0.30 -18.49
C LYS A 720 -10.26 1.39 -17.61
N GLU A 721 -11.58 1.36 -17.43
CA GLU A 721 -12.29 2.35 -16.65
C GLU A 721 -11.98 2.23 -15.15
N SER A 722 -11.76 1.00 -14.65
CA SER A 722 -11.23 0.78 -13.29
C SER A 722 -9.87 1.43 -13.07
N MET A 723 -8.93 1.22 -14.01
CA MET A 723 -7.61 1.85 -13.92
C MET A 723 -7.68 3.37 -14.01
N ASN A 724 -8.52 3.92 -14.89
CA ASN A 724 -8.70 5.36 -15.01
C ASN A 724 -9.33 5.96 -13.76
N PHE A 725 -10.31 5.25 -13.17
CA PHE A 725 -10.97 5.64 -11.91
C PHE A 725 -10.00 5.67 -10.73
N ALA A 726 -9.12 4.65 -10.63
CA ALA A 726 -8.16 4.55 -9.55
C ALA A 726 -6.98 5.52 -9.73
N ARG A 727 -6.36 5.54 -10.92
CA ARG A 727 -5.17 6.36 -11.17
C ARG A 727 -5.56 7.77 -11.62
N LYS A 728 -5.54 8.73 -10.70
CA LYS A 728 -5.74 10.15 -11.02
C LYS A 728 -4.67 10.66 -12.01
N LEU A 729 -5.06 11.59 -12.88
CA LEU A 729 -4.10 12.45 -13.57
C LEU A 729 -3.53 13.45 -12.56
N ILE A 730 -2.22 13.63 -12.54
CA ILE A 730 -1.54 14.47 -11.55
C ILE A 730 -1.18 15.81 -12.17
N THR A 731 -1.62 16.90 -11.55
CA THR A 731 -1.28 18.26 -11.97
C THR A 731 -0.11 18.81 -11.16
N CYS A 732 0.79 19.54 -11.83
CA CYS A 732 1.93 20.16 -11.18
C CYS A 732 2.24 21.50 -11.86
N GLU A 733 2.40 22.56 -11.06
CA GLU A 733 2.90 23.83 -11.57
C GLU A 733 4.34 23.66 -12.04
N VAL A 734 4.65 24.14 -13.24
CA VAL A 734 6.00 24.08 -13.80
C VAL A 734 6.48 25.47 -14.19
N LYS A 735 7.78 25.67 -14.15
CA LYS A 735 8.40 26.91 -14.62
C LYS A 735 8.53 26.94 -16.13
N LYS A 736 8.38 28.14 -16.68
CA LYS A 736 8.58 28.43 -18.10
C LYS A 736 10.07 28.37 -18.40
N SER A 737 10.41 27.83 -19.56
CA SER A 737 11.75 27.84 -20.13
C SER A 737 11.73 28.71 -21.39
N GLU A 738 12.73 29.58 -21.53
CA GLU A 738 12.93 30.37 -22.75
C GLU A 738 13.53 29.54 -23.89
N SER A 739 14.14 28.40 -23.55
CA SER A 739 14.74 27.48 -24.52
C SER A 739 13.71 26.49 -25.07
N LYS A 740 13.86 26.12 -26.35
CA LYS A 740 13.10 25.03 -26.95
C LYS A 740 13.79 23.72 -26.60
N GLY A 741 13.13 22.87 -25.80
CA GLY A 741 13.58 21.51 -25.55
C GLY A 741 13.23 20.54 -26.68
N GLU A 742 13.53 19.26 -26.47
CA GLU A 742 13.26 18.16 -27.41
C GLU A 742 11.77 18.01 -27.72
N PHE A 743 10.91 18.22 -26.72
CA PHE A 743 9.48 18.01 -26.82
C PHE A 743 8.73 19.32 -27.07
N SER A 744 7.56 19.22 -27.69
CA SER A 744 6.64 20.35 -27.84
C SER A 744 5.89 20.63 -26.52
N GLN A 745 4.56 20.62 -26.52
CA GLN A 745 3.76 20.69 -25.28
C GLN A 745 3.46 19.30 -24.67
N ILE A 746 3.73 18.21 -25.40
CA ILE A 746 3.51 16.82 -24.97
C ILE A 746 4.83 16.05 -25.04
N ALA A 747 5.14 15.32 -23.97
CA ALA A 747 6.21 14.33 -23.91
C ALA A 747 5.58 12.98 -23.52
N SER A 748 5.79 11.91 -24.30
CA SER A 748 5.23 10.58 -24.04
C SER A 748 6.33 9.53 -24.06
N LEU A 749 6.43 8.74 -22.99
CA LEU A 749 7.45 7.71 -22.83
C LEU A 749 7.13 6.48 -23.67
N LEU A 750 5.89 6.00 -23.59
CA LEU A 750 5.47 4.76 -24.23
C LEU A 750 3.96 4.71 -24.50
N LYS A 751 3.61 3.84 -25.45
CA LYS A 751 2.22 3.51 -25.82
C LYS A 751 2.15 2.05 -26.23
N ILE A 752 1.09 1.36 -25.84
CA ILE A 752 0.80 0.00 -26.32
C ILE A 752 -0.47 -0.01 -27.17
N THR A 753 -0.52 -0.89 -28.18
CA THR A 753 -1.78 -1.20 -28.88
C THR A 753 -2.51 -2.31 -28.12
N HIS A 754 -3.84 -2.23 -28.06
CA HIS A 754 -4.77 -3.06 -27.28
C HIS A 754 -5.04 -2.55 -25.86
N ASP A 755 -6.31 -2.22 -25.59
CA ASP A 755 -6.76 -1.70 -24.29
C ASP A 755 -6.78 -2.78 -23.19
N ASN A 756 -6.76 -4.07 -23.56
CA ASN A 756 -6.81 -5.21 -22.65
C ASN A 756 -5.44 -5.66 -22.12
N ILE A 757 -4.35 -5.08 -22.62
CA ILE A 757 -3.01 -5.28 -22.04
C ILE A 757 -2.76 -4.14 -21.05
N VAL A 758 -2.61 -4.53 -19.79
CA VAL A 758 -2.37 -3.63 -18.67
C VAL A 758 -0.87 -3.48 -18.44
N ILE A 759 -0.41 -2.23 -18.30
CA ILE A 759 0.96 -1.94 -17.86
C ILE A 759 0.98 -1.82 -16.34
N ARG A 760 1.62 -2.80 -15.69
CA ARG A 760 1.67 -2.93 -14.23
C ARG A 760 2.82 -2.14 -13.61
N ALA A 761 3.95 -2.02 -14.32
CA ALA A 761 5.13 -1.30 -13.87
C ALA A 761 5.85 -0.61 -15.03
N VAL A 762 6.38 0.59 -14.77
CA VAL A 762 7.31 1.32 -15.63
C VAL A 762 8.37 1.95 -14.73
N LYS A 763 9.54 1.31 -14.63
CA LYS A 763 10.63 1.76 -13.75
C LYS A 763 12.00 1.51 -14.37
N MET A 764 13.06 2.13 -13.86
CA MET A 764 14.44 1.73 -14.20
C MET A 764 14.81 0.42 -13.49
N SER A 765 15.68 -0.38 -14.10
CA SER A 765 16.14 -1.67 -13.55
C SER A 765 16.92 -1.50 -12.24
N GLU A 766 16.82 -2.50 -11.34
CA GLU A 766 17.58 -2.55 -10.10
C GLU A 766 19.09 -2.74 -10.33
N ASP A 767 19.48 -3.46 -11.38
CA ASP A 767 20.86 -3.91 -11.61
C ASP A 767 21.48 -3.46 -12.95
N ASP A 768 20.68 -2.90 -13.87
CA ASP A 768 21.14 -2.52 -15.21
C ASP A 768 20.88 -1.02 -15.50
N GLU A 769 21.95 -0.22 -15.50
CA GLU A 769 21.87 1.21 -15.78
C GLU A 769 21.28 1.49 -17.16
N ASN A 770 20.48 2.55 -17.34
CA ASN A 770 19.83 2.87 -18.62
C ASN A 770 18.92 1.76 -19.18
N ALA A 771 18.48 0.81 -18.35
CA ALA A 771 17.49 -0.19 -18.74
C ALA A 771 16.12 0.10 -18.10
N LEU A 772 15.08 0.16 -18.93
CA LEU A 772 13.70 0.33 -18.50
C LEU A 772 13.03 -1.03 -18.33
N ILE A 773 12.40 -1.24 -17.18
CA ILE A 773 11.51 -2.37 -16.90
C ILE A 773 10.08 -1.94 -17.25
N VAL A 774 9.47 -2.67 -18.20
CA VAL A 774 8.04 -2.54 -18.53
C VAL A 774 7.37 -3.88 -18.30
N ARG A 775 6.38 -3.90 -17.40
CA ARG A 775 5.62 -5.10 -17.09
C ARG A 775 4.23 -5.06 -17.70
N LEU A 776 3.94 -6.06 -18.52
CA LEU A 776 2.70 -6.19 -19.26
C LEU A 776 1.91 -7.38 -18.71
N ASN A 777 0.60 -7.22 -18.58
CA ASN A 777 -0.31 -8.29 -18.16
C ASN A 777 -1.55 -8.27 -19.04
N ASN A 778 -1.96 -9.42 -19.57
CA ASN A 778 -3.24 -9.56 -20.24
C ASN A 778 -4.32 -9.77 -19.19
N ALA A 779 -5.14 -8.76 -18.90
CA ALA A 779 -6.13 -8.85 -17.83
C ALA A 779 -7.42 -9.62 -18.22
N THR A 780 -7.40 -10.38 -19.32
CA THR A 780 -8.59 -11.01 -19.91
C THR A 780 -8.37 -12.50 -20.19
N ALA A 781 -9.47 -13.23 -20.37
CA ALA A 781 -9.45 -14.63 -20.78
C ALA A 781 -9.13 -14.84 -22.27
N ILE A 782 -8.86 -13.76 -23.02
CA ILE A 782 -8.68 -13.77 -24.48
C ILE A 782 -7.23 -13.43 -24.81
N GLU A 783 -6.58 -14.27 -25.61
CA GLU A 783 -5.22 -14.03 -26.10
C GLU A 783 -5.14 -12.70 -26.88
N GLN A 784 -4.17 -11.86 -26.53
CA GLN A 784 -3.90 -10.59 -27.21
C GLN A 784 -2.68 -10.76 -28.11
N LYS A 785 -2.90 -10.73 -29.44
CA LYS A 785 -1.85 -10.98 -30.44
C LYS A 785 -1.28 -9.69 -30.98
N ASN A 786 0.02 -9.71 -31.26
CA ASN A 786 0.69 -8.68 -32.06
C ASN A 786 0.48 -7.26 -31.50
N ALA A 787 0.43 -7.12 -30.17
CA ALA A 787 0.38 -5.83 -29.52
C ALA A 787 1.71 -5.10 -29.68
N ALA A 788 1.68 -3.87 -30.17
CA ALA A 788 2.84 -3.05 -30.41
C ALA A 788 3.04 -2.08 -29.22
N LEU A 789 4.09 -2.32 -28.44
CA LEU A 789 4.63 -1.38 -27.47
C LEU A 789 5.64 -0.46 -28.17
N SER A 790 5.23 0.78 -28.42
CA SER A 790 6.10 1.85 -28.93
C SER A 790 6.71 2.62 -27.76
N VAL A 791 8.03 2.82 -27.80
CA VAL A 791 8.76 3.67 -26.84
C VAL A 791 9.28 4.95 -27.51
N TYR A 792 9.63 5.96 -26.72
CA TYR A 792 9.92 7.30 -27.24
C TYR A 792 11.18 7.39 -28.13
N ARG A 793 12.21 6.56 -27.86
CA ARG A 793 13.46 6.50 -28.65
C ARG A 793 13.91 5.06 -28.96
N GLU A 794 14.89 4.93 -29.85
CA GLU A 794 15.46 3.63 -30.20
C GLU A 794 16.23 3.03 -29.02
N PHE A 795 16.21 1.71 -28.93
CA PHE A 795 16.87 0.92 -27.89
C PHE A 795 17.90 -0.02 -28.50
N GLU A 796 18.88 -0.44 -27.70
CA GLU A 796 19.95 -1.33 -28.11
C GLU A 796 19.54 -2.80 -28.04
N LYS A 797 18.75 -3.16 -27.01
CA LYS A 797 18.39 -4.54 -26.71
C LYS A 797 17.08 -4.62 -25.93
N VAL A 798 16.34 -5.72 -26.12
CA VAL A 798 15.19 -6.08 -25.30
C VAL A 798 15.35 -7.52 -24.82
N ASP A 799 15.24 -7.71 -23.52
CA ASP A 799 15.22 -9.03 -22.88
C ASP A 799 13.87 -9.27 -22.20
N GLU A 800 13.39 -10.50 -22.28
CA GLU A 800 12.36 -10.97 -21.35
C GLU A 800 13.06 -11.39 -20.05
N VAL A 801 12.61 -10.82 -18.95
CA VAL A 801 13.09 -11.10 -17.60
C VAL A 801 11.94 -11.60 -16.74
N ASN A 802 12.26 -12.32 -15.66
CA ASN A 802 11.27 -12.63 -14.64
C ASN A 802 10.93 -11.36 -13.83
N THR A 803 9.97 -11.44 -12.93
CA THR A 803 9.54 -10.27 -12.16
C THR A 803 10.54 -9.83 -11.09
N SER A 804 11.54 -10.67 -10.81
CA SER A 804 12.76 -10.35 -10.04
C SER A 804 13.90 -9.80 -10.93
N GLU A 805 13.60 -9.42 -12.17
CA GLU A 805 14.51 -8.85 -13.18
C GLU A 805 15.61 -9.79 -13.69
N GLU A 806 15.51 -11.09 -13.43
CA GLU A 806 16.49 -12.07 -13.90
C GLU A 806 16.21 -12.50 -15.35
N PHE A 807 17.26 -12.59 -16.16
CA PHE A 807 17.18 -12.93 -17.58
C PHE A 807 16.50 -14.28 -17.85
N ILE A 808 15.51 -14.28 -18.76
CA ILE A 808 14.88 -15.49 -19.30
C ILE A 808 15.39 -15.77 -20.71
N ARG A 809 15.23 -14.80 -21.63
CA ARG A 809 15.63 -14.90 -23.04
C ARG A 809 15.70 -13.53 -23.70
N ASN A 810 16.40 -13.43 -24.82
CA ASN A 810 16.34 -12.24 -25.67
C ASN A 810 14.96 -12.16 -26.35
N HIS A 811 14.41 -10.96 -26.49
CA HIS A 811 13.15 -10.74 -27.20
C HIS A 811 13.42 -10.38 -28.68
N ALA A 812 12.82 -11.12 -29.61
CA ALA A 812 13.19 -11.07 -31.02
C ALA A 812 12.34 -10.12 -31.88
N GLU A 813 11.07 -9.88 -31.53
CA GLU A 813 10.13 -9.13 -32.37
C GLU A 813 10.24 -7.61 -32.15
N VAL A 814 11.37 -7.04 -32.56
CA VAL A 814 11.68 -5.61 -32.43
C VAL A 814 11.88 -4.95 -33.79
N ASN A 815 11.39 -3.70 -33.94
CA ASN A 815 11.63 -2.88 -35.12
C ASN A 815 11.72 -1.40 -34.74
N GLY A 816 12.93 -0.84 -34.79
CA GLY A 816 13.21 0.54 -34.41
C GLY A 816 12.80 0.81 -32.95
N LYS A 817 11.71 1.57 -32.77
CA LYS A 817 11.17 1.95 -31.45
C LYS A 817 9.99 1.07 -31.00
N VAL A 818 9.67 0.00 -31.73
CA VAL A 818 8.48 -0.81 -31.51
C VAL A 818 8.88 -2.23 -31.10
N ILE A 819 8.26 -2.72 -30.04
CA ILE A 819 8.37 -4.08 -29.52
C ILE A 819 7.01 -4.76 -29.70
N ARG A 820 6.95 -5.92 -30.35
CA ARG A 820 5.71 -6.66 -30.55
C ARG A 820 5.60 -7.81 -29.56
N VAL A 821 4.47 -7.90 -28.89
CA VAL A 821 4.21 -8.93 -27.89
C VAL A 821 2.90 -9.64 -28.19
N THR A 822 2.84 -10.91 -27.81
CA THR A 822 1.63 -11.72 -27.77
C THR A 822 1.51 -12.27 -26.36
N LEU A 823 0.37 -12.03 -25.71
CA LEU A 823 0.11 -12.49 -24.34
C LEU A 823 -1.09 -13.43 -24.33
N LYS A 824 -0.90 -14.61 -23.75
CA LYS A 824 -1.94 -15.60 -23.47
C LYS A 824 -2.93 -15.06 -22.43
N PRO A 825 -4.09 -15.72 -22.25
CA PRO A 825 -5.03 -15.37 -21.19
C PRO A 825 -4.34 -15.21 -19.83
N PHE A 826 -4.56 -14.08 -19.16
CA PHE A 826 -3.99 -13.75 -17.83
C PHE A 826 -2.46 -13.66 -17.73
N GLU A 827 -1.71 -13.92 -18.81
CA GLU A 827 -0.25 -13.96 -18.79
C GLU A 827 0.36 -12.61 -18.40
N THR A 828 1.46 -12.67 -17.64
CA THR A 828 2.30 -11.52 -17.33
C THR A 828 3.68 -11.73 -17.94
N ILE A 829 4.21 -10.71 -18.61
CA ILE A 829 5.57 -10.68 -19.12
C ILE A 829 6.28 -9.41 -18.64
N THR A 830 7.58 -9.50 -18.38
CA THR A 830 8.41 -8.34 -18.03
C THR A 830 9.50 -8.15 -19.08
N LEU A 831 9.53 -6.96 -19.67
CA LEU A 831 10.53 -6.57 -20.66
C LEU A 831 11.56 -5.66 -20.00
N LYS A 832 12.84 -6.00 -20.16
CA LYS A 832 13.98 -5.12 -19.86
C LYS A 832 14.49 -4.52 -21.18
N ILE A 833 14.27 -3.23 -21.36
CA ILE A 833 14.57 -2.47 -22.58
C ILE A 833 15.82 -1.63 -22.32
N LYS A 834 16.95 -2.00 -22.91
CA LYS A 834 18.23 -1.33 -22.74
C LYS A 834 18.37 -0.19 -23.74
N PHE A 835 18.64 1.02 -23.25
CA PHE A 835 18.92 2.19 -24.07
C PHE A 835 20.40 2.53 -24.03
N ALA A 836 20.88 3.15 -25.12
CA ALA A 836 22.10 3.94 -25.06
C ALA A 836 21.95 5.05 -24.00
N LYS A 837 23.06 5.40 -23.35
CA LYS A 837 23.09 6.50 -22.38
C LYS A 837 22.71 7.81 -23.07
N SER A 838 21.77 8.54 -22.48
CA SER A 838 21.38 9.88 -22.93
C SER A 838 22.53 10.87 -22.76
N GLU A 839 22.61 11.85 -23.66
CA GLU A 839 23.36 13.08 -23.37
C GLU A 839 22.66 13.84 -22.22
N GLU A 840 23.43 14.49 -21.36
CA GLU A 840 22.85 15.31 -20.28
C GLU A 840 22.15 16.54 -20.88
N CYS A 841 20.92 16.81 -20.43
CA CYS A 841 20.17 17.99 -20.87
C CYS A 841 20.92 19.28 -20.49
N GLU A 842 21.14 20.19 -21.45
CA GLU A 842 21.85 21.48 -21.23
C GLU A 842 21.19 22.33 -20.12
N ASN A 843 19.88 22.20 -19.96
CA ASN A 843 19.06 22.93 -18.98
C ASN A 843 18.97 22.23 -17.61
N ASN A 844 19.82 21.26 -17.32
CA ASN A 844 19.85 20.61 -16.01
C ASN A 844 20.23 21.61 -14.92
N ASN A 845 19.61 21.46 -13.74
CA ASN A 845 19.96 22.28 -12.59
C ASN A 845 21.43 22.07 -12.25
N THR A 846 22.14 23.18 -12.07
CA THR A 846 23.45 23.15 -11.44
C THR A 846 23.27 23.35 -9.94
N TYR A 847 24.01 22.60 -9.15
CA TYR A 847 24.00 22.72 -7.70
C TYR A 847 25.41 22.57 -7.15
N SER A 848 25.61 23.10 -5.94
CA SER A 848 26.88 23.11 -5.25
C SER A 848 26.65 22.89 -3.75
N PRO A 849 26.88 21.66 -3.25
CA PRO A 849 26.80 21.36 -1.82
C PRO A 849 27.74 22.27 -1.02
N MET A 850 27.22 22.90 0.03
CA MET A 850 27.94 23.89 0.81
C MET A 850 28.73 23.23 1.96
N ARG A 851 29.94 23.72 2.20
CA ARG A 851 30.74 23.36 3.38
C ARG A 851 30.48 24.36 4.50
N LEU A 852 29.69 23.97 5.48
CA LEU A 852 29.31 24.84 6.59
C LEU A 852 30.36 24.84 7.69
N ASN A 853 30.38 25.91 8.50
CA ASN A 853 31.12 25.96 9.76
C ASN A 853 30.33 25.17 10.83
N TYR A 854 30.42 23.84 10.78
CA TYR A 854 29.75 22.95 11.72
C TYR A 854 30.21 23.21 13.17
N ASN A 855 29.27 23.25 14.10
CA ASN A 855 29.52 23.63 15.50
C ASN A 855 28.87 22.69 16.54
N VAL A 856 28.17 21.64 16.08
CA VAL A 856 27.63 20.58 16.91
C VAL A 856 27.90 19.21 16.27
N LYS A 857 27.98 18.19 17.12
CA LYS A 857 28.02 16.79 16.71
C LYS A 857 26.60 16.20 16.79
N ALA A 858 26.04 15.81 15.65
CA ALA A 858 24.71 15.23 15.52
C ALA A 858 24.75 13.73 15.29
N PHE A 859 25.76 13.22 14.58
CA PHE A 859 25.80 11.83 14.18
C PHE A 859 26.79 10.99 15.00
N THR A 860 26.42 9.75 15.27
CA THR A 860 27.20 8.76 16.03
C THR A 860 27.13 7.41 15.34
N ASN A 861 28.08 6.53 15.66
CA ASN A 861 28.00 5.10 15.34
C ASN A 861 27.85 4.30 16.64
N TYR A 862 27.62 3.00 16.52
CA TYR A 862 27.39 2.11 17.65
C TYR A 862 28.47 2.22 18.76
N ASP A 863 29.74 2.38 18.37
CA ASP A 863 30.86 2.43 19.34
C ASP A 863 30.96 3.76 20.10
N ASN A 864 30.43 4.87 19.57
CA ASN A 864 30.62 6.21 20.15
C ASN A 864 29.33 6.92 20.57
N MET A 865 28.17 6.27 20.47
CA MET A 865 26.88 6.82 20.89
C MET A 865 26.83 7.25 22.37
N LYS A 866 27.67 6.66 23.23
CA LYS A 866 27.70 6.93 24.69
C LYS A 866 28.12 8.34 25.10
N HIS A 867 28.63 9.15 24.18
CA HIS A 867 29.32 10.39 24.52
C HIS A 867 28.72 11.64 23.88
N ILE A 868 27.64 11.52 23.10
CA ILE A 868 27.15 12.62 22.26
C ILE A 868 25.63 12.72 22.39
N ILE A 869 25.17 13.92 22.75
CA ILE A 869 23.75 14.28 22.79
C ILE A 869 23.57 15.52 21.90
N LEU A 870 22.68 15.40 20.92
CA LEU A 870 22.35 16.47 19.99
C LEU A 870 21.47 17.52 20.68
N GLN A 871 22.06 18.68 20.98
CA GLN A 871 21.39 19.90 21.46
C GLN A 871 20.34 19.68 22.57
N GLY A 872 20.60 18.76 23.51
CA GLY A 872 19.71 18.50 24.65
C GLY A 872 18.48 17.66 24.33
N GLY A 873 18.37 17.08 23.12
CA GLY A 873 17.27 16.18 22.75
C GLY A 873 17.32 14.80 23.41
N GLY A 874 18.41 14.48 24.13
CA GLY A 874 18.62 13.16 24.75
C GLY A 874 19.18 12.10 23.80
N TYR A 875 19.33 12.39 22.51
CA TYR A 875 19.77 11.42 21.50
C TYR A 875 20.79 11.99 20.52
N SER A 876 21.35 11.13 19.66
CA SER A 876 22.08 11.45 18.44
C SER A 876 21.58 10.58 17.28
N LEU A 877 21.99 10.88 16.06
CA LEU A 877 21.53 10.17 14.84
C LEU A 877 22.54 9.10 14.40
N PRO A 878 22.08 7.93 13.93
CA PRO A 878 22.98 6.87 13.45
C PRO A 878 23.59 7.24 12.08
N ILE A 879 24.90 7.45 12.05
CA ILE A 879 25.65 7.81 10.83
C ILE A 879 25.64 6.67 9.79
N ASP A 880 25.48 5.44 10.24
CA ASP A 880 25.52 4.24 9.39
C ASP A 880 24.26 4.12 8.53
N LEU A 881 23.18 4.85 8.87
CA LEU A 881 21.94 4.88 8.11
C LEU A 881 21.90 5.94 7.01
N ILE A 882 22.90 6.82 6.89
CA ILE A 882 22.88 7.92 5.90
C ILE A 882 24.15 7.92 5.05
N GLY A 883 24.03 8.22 3.76
CA GLY A 883 25.17 8.32 2.86
C GLY A 883 25.93 9.65 3.02
N ARG A 884 27.21 9.65 2.62
CA ARG A 884 28.02 10.89 2.58
C ARG A 884 27.48 11.92 1.59
N ASN A 885 26.99 11.46 0.46
CA ASN A 885 26.23 12.26 -0.49
C ASN A 885 24.84 11.63 -0.56
N ILE A 886 23.81 12.43 -0.36
CA ILE A 886 22.42 11.99 -0.55
C ILE A 886 21.75 12.91 -1.55
N LYS A 887 20.80 12.38 -2.30
CA LYS A 887 19.95 13.17 -3.17
C LYS A 887 18.56 13.24 -2.58
N VAL A 888 17.98 14.42 -2.56
CA VAL A 888 16.59 14.65 -2.14
C VAL A 888 15.97 15.57 -3.17
N ASN A 889 14.91 15.12 -3.86
CA ASN A 889 14.20 15.93 -4.85
C ASN A 889 15.16 16.44 -5.96
N GLY A 890 16.11 15.59 -6.35
CA GLY A 890 17.12 15.84 -7.38
C GLY A 890 18.24 16.80 -6.96
N ILE A 891 18.30 17.19 -5.69
CA ILE A 891 19.36 18.04 -5.15
C ILE A 891 20.33 17.18 -4.34
N GLU A 892 21.61 17.25 -4.68
CA GLU A 892 22.65 16.59 -3.90
C GLU A 892 22.99 17.40 -2.64
N PHE A 893 23.12 16.69 -1.52
CA PHE A 893 23.58 17.24 -0.25
C PHE A 893 24.80 16.47 0.23
N TYR A 894 25.72 17.22 0.85
CA TYR A 894 26.89 16.64 1.49
C TYR A 894 26.67 16.49 3.00
N ILE A 895 26.78 15.26 3.49
CA ILE A 895 26.77 14.92 4.92
C ILE A 895 28.21 14.69 5.41
N PRO A 896 28.67 15.34 6.50
CA PRO A 896 30.06 15.18 6.98
C PRO A 896 30.35 13.81 7.65
N HIS A 897 30.84 12.84 6.88
CA HIS A 897 31.25 11.52 7.40
C HIS A 897 32.71 11.44 7.92
N GLY A 898 33.55 12.46 7.70
CA GLY A 898 35.00 12.43 7.96
C GLY A 898 35.84 12.59 6.69
N ASN A 899 37.16 12.66 6.82
CA ASN A 899 38.07 12.82 5.66
C ASN A 899 38.64 11.47 5.16
N ARG A 900 39.32 11.47 4.00
CA ARG A 900 39.95 10.28 3.36
C ARG A 900 40.94 9.50 4.25
N LYS A 901 41.31 10.01 5.43
CA LYS A 901 42.18 9.36 6.43
C LYS A 901 41.40 8.79 7.62
N ASN A 902 40.08 8.61 7.51
CA ASN A 902 39.18 8.15 8.59
C ASN A 902 39.19 9.01 9.87
N LYS A 903 39.68 10.26 9.83
CA LYS A 903 39.52 11.18 10.97
C LYS A 903 38.08 11.70 10.97
N LYS A 904 37.31 11.26 11.97
CA LYS A 904 35.92 11.69 12.21
C LYS A 904 35.89 13.20 12.50
N PRO A 905 34.91 13.95 11.95
CA PRO A 905 34.83 15.38 12.19
C PRO A 905 34.33 15.64 13.61
N LYS A 906 34.91 16.65 14.27
CA LYS A 906 34.52 17.06 15.64
C LYS A 906 33.06 17.55 15.69
N CYS A 907 32.61 18.21 14.63
CA CYS A 907 31.24 18.67 14.43
C CYS A 907 30.81 18.36 12.99
N ASP A 908 29.54 18.02 12.80
CA ASP A 908 28.96 17.57 11.51
C ASP A 908 27.55 18.13 11.24
N ALA A 909 27.05 19.00 12.11
CA ALA A 909 25.86 19.79 11.89
C ALA A 909 26.02 21.23 12.44
N VAL A 910 25.07 22.10 12.12
CA VAL A 910 25.02 23.48 12.61
C VAL A 910 23.82 23.64 13.53
N ALA A 911 24.06 23.86 14.82
CA ALA A 911 23.05 24.37 15.73
C ALA A 911 22.94 25.89 15.53
N CYS A 912 21.75 26.38 15.20
CA CYS A 912 21.49 27.77 14.86
C CYS A 912 21.68 28.71 16.07
N ARG A 913 22.65 29.64 15.98
CA ARG A 913 23.04 30.62 17.01
C ARG A 913 23.23 32.02 16.39
N GLY A 914 22.49 32.30 15.32
CA GLY A 914 22.58 33.57 14.60
C GLY A 914 23.81 33.71 13.70
N GLN A 915 24.46 32.61 13.32
CA GLN A 915 25.62 32.61 12.40
C GLN A 915 25.25 33.26 11.06
N SER A 916 26.25 33.80 10.36
CA SER A 916 26.08 34.32 9.00
C SER A 916 26.98 33.60 8.02
N ILE A 917 26.49 33.41 6.81
CA ILE A 917 27.27 32.97 5.66
C ILE A 917 27.19 34.02 4.54
N ASN A 918 28.28 34.15 3.79
CA ASN A 918 28.31 34.95 2.58
C ASN A 918 27.80 34.10 1.41
N LEU A 919 27.04 34.74 0.53
CA LEU A 919 26.51 34.15 -0.69
C LEU A 919 27.39 34.62 -1.85
N ASP A 920 27.80 33.69 -2.72
CA ASP A 920 28.65 33.99 -3.87
C ASP A 920 27.91 34.75 -4.98
N GLY A 921 26.58 34.81 -4.92
CA GLY A 921 25.72 35.44 -5.91
C GLY A 921 25.59 34.64 -7.21
N LYS A 922 26.19 33.45 -7.30
CA LYS A 922 26.16 32.60 -8.50
C LYS A 922 24.80 31.90 -8.66
N TYR A 923 24.20 31.51 -7.54
CA TYR A 923 22.97 30.73 -7.49
C TYR A 923 21.80 31.54 -6.95
N ASN A 924 20.59 31.19 -7.39
CA ASN A 924 19.36 31.89 -7.02
C ASN A 924 18.59 31.25 -5.85
N GLN A 925 18.89 30.01 -5.47
CA GLN A 925 18.27 29.30 -4.35
C GLN A 925 19.29 28.64 -3.41
N ILE A 926 18.86 28.46 -2.17
CA ILE A 926 19.51 27.60 -1.18
C ILE A 926 18.50 26.58 -0.70
N TYR A 927 18.86 25.30 -0.79
CA TYR A 927 18.15 24.21 -0.16
C TYR A 927 18.80 23.83 1.17
N ILE A 928 17.99 23.48 2.16
CA ILE A 928 18.41 23.25 3.53
C ILE A 928 17.77 21.95 4.02
N LEU A 929 18.60 20.99 4.42
CA LEU A 929 18.15 19.83 5.20
C LEU A 929 18.29 20.18 6.69
N ALA A 930 17.15 20.26 7.37
CA ALA A 930 17.09 20.72 8.75
C ALA A 930 15.93 20.07 9.53
N GLY A 931 15.93 20.28 10.83
CA GLY A 931 14.82 19.91 11.71
C GLY A 931 14.93 20.56 13.08
N ALA A 932 13.84 20.52 13.83
CA ALA A 932 13.78 20.98 15.22
C ALA A 932 14.04 19.81 16.18
N VAL A 933 15.06 19.94 17.03
CA VAL A 933 15.34 19.03 18.14
C VAL A 933 14.42 19.40 19.30
N SER A 934 13.15 19.03 19.14
CA SER A 934 12.01 19.41 19.98
C SER A 934 10.87 18.43 19.74
N GLU A 935 9.92 18.32 20.66
CA GLU A 935 8.68 17.56 20.44
C GLU A 935 7.67 18.34 19.58
N GLU A 936 7.79 19.66 19.55
CA GLU A 936 6.97 20.56 18.76
C GLU A 936 7.77 21.23 17.64
N ASP A 937 7.06 21.67 16.60
CA ASP A 937 7.58 22.52 15.55
C ASP A 937 8.08 23.86 16.10
N ILE A 938 9.09 24.45 15.46
CA ILE A 938 9.68 25.72 15.89
C ILE A 938 9.76 26.68 14.71
N VAL A 939 9.14 27.85 14.84
CA VAL A 939 9.31 28.95 13.89
C VAL A 939 10.69 29.58 14.05
N GLY A 940 11.51 29.50 13.00
CA GLY A 940 12.83 30.12 12.92
C GLY A 940 12.88 31.21 11.86
N THR A 941 13.54 32.33 12.17
CA THR A 941 13.69 33.45 11.23
C THR A 941 15.09 33.48 10.62
N PHE A 942 15.20 33.23 9.32
CA PHE A 942 16.39 33.59 8.55
C PHE A 942 16.37 35.08 8.22
N LYS A 943 17.53 35.74 8.20
CA LYS A 943 17.67 37.09 7.64
C LYS A 943 18.48 37.06 6.37
N ILE A 944 17.87 37.44 5.25
CA ILE A 944 18.55 37.55 3.96
C ILE A 944 18.77 39.04 3.70
N ASP A 945 20.03 39.46 3.74
CA ASP A 945 20.46 40.85 3.84
C ASP A 945 19.75 41.60 5.00
N ARG A 946 18.67 42.33 4.71
CA ARG A 946 17.88 43.09 5.71
C ARG A 946 16.44 42.59 5.89
N LYS A 947 16.03 41.54 5.17
CA LYS A 947 14.66 41.02 5.20
C LYS A 947 14.58 39.71 6.00
N ASP A 948 13.54 39.61 6.81
CA ASP A 948 13.25 38.46 7.66
C ASP A 948 12.38 37.44 6.88
N TYR A 949 12.71 36.16 7.01
CA TYR A 949 12.05 35.02 6.37
C TYR A 949 11.77 33.97 7.46
N ASN A 950 10.50 33.80 7.82
CA ASN A 950 10.08 32.84 8.83
C ASN A 950 9.82 31.48 8.19
N ILE A 951 10.38 30.43 8.77
CA ILE A 951 10.14 29.03 8.38
C ILE A 951 9.68 28.29 9.62
N ASN A 952 8.62 27.48 9.47
CA ASN A 952 8.22 26.53 10.50
C ASN A 952 9.07 25.25 10.37
N PHE A 953 10.05 25.07 11.26
CA PHE A 953 10.88 23.87 11.26
C PHE A 953 10.16 22.75 11.97
N LYS A 954 9.97 21.63 11.28
CA LYS A 954 9.26 20.47 11.80
C LYS A 954 10.07 19.77 12.88
N SER A 955 9.38 19.27 13.90
CA SER A 955 9.98 18.37 14.88
C SER A 955 10.61 17.17 14.16
N MET A 956 11.84 16.85 14.55
CA MET A 956 12.51 15.68 14.03
C MET A 956 11.88 14.37 14.49
N THR A 957 11.20 14.35 15.63
CA THR A 957 10.74 13.09 16.27
C THR A 957 9.23 13.00 16.42
N ALA A 958 8.49 14.07 16.09
CA ALA A 958 7.05 13.98 15.97
C ALA A 958 6.65 13.20 14.71
N PRO A 959 5.49 12.54 14.71
CA PRO A 959 4.92 11.96 13.50
C PRO A 959 4.76 13.02 12.41
N TYR A 960 5.08 12.65 11.18
CA TYR A 960 4.91 13.44 9.97
C TYR A 960 3.42 13.77 9.75
N SER A 961 2.53 12.82 9.98
CA SER A 961 1.08 13.01 9.94
C SER A 961 0.39 11.95 10.79
N LYS A 962 -0.85 12.23 11.21
CA LYS A 962 -1.69 11.35 12.03
C LYS A 962 -3.13 11.35 11.51
N TRP A 963 -3.85 10.27 11.79
CA TRP A 963 -5.28 10.16 11.52
C TRP A 963 -6.07 9.95 12.82
N ASP A 964 -7.40 9.91 12.73
CA ASP A 964 -8.26 9.70 13.89
C ASP A 964 -8.00 8.34 14.54
N MET A 965 -7.79 8.35 15.86
CA MET A 965 -7.67 7.15 16.68
C MET A 965 -8.38 7.38 18.01
N TYR A 966 -9.69 7.12 18.02
CA TYR A 966 -10.54 7.43 19.17
C TYR A 966 -10.07 6.77 20.48
N GLY A 967 -9.61 5.51 20.42
CA GLY A 967 -9.17 4.81 21.62
C GLY A 967 -7.94 5.41 22.32
N LEU A 968 -7.22 6.29 21.62
CA LEU A 968 -6.08 7.06 22.15
C LEU A 968 -6.39 8.56 22.33
N GLY A 969 -7.62 9.01 22.05
CA GLY A 969 -7.98 10.42 22.09
C GLY A 969 -7.24 11.27 21.05
N GLN A 970 -6.87 10.68 19.91
CA GLN A 970 -6.11 11.31 18.84
C GLN A 970 -7.02 11.79 17.71
N THR A 971 -6.87 13.06 17.31
CA THR A 971 -7.50 13.67 16.13
C THR A 971 -6.53 13.66 14.94
N ALA A 972 -7.09 13.60 13.74
CA ALA A 972 -6.32 13.65 12.49
C ALA A 972 -5.62 15.02 12.29
N HIS A 973 -4.39 14.97 11.79
CA HIS A 973 -3.60 16.11 11.35
C HIS A 973 -2.67 15.66 10.22
N THR A 974 -2.83 16.22 9.03
CA THR A 974 -2.05 15.85 7.85
C THR A 974 -1.18 16.99 7.36
N ASP A 975 0.04 16.66 6.90
CA ASP A 975 1.00 17.60 6.31
C ASP A 975 1.26 17.22 4.85
N ASP A 976 0.76 18.05 3.93
CA ASP A 976 0.98 17.90 2.48
C ASP A 976 1.91 18.99 1.91
N GLU A 977 2.40 19.91 2.75
CA GLU A 977 3.18 21.08 2.32
C GLU A 977 4.67 20.93 2.57
N THR A 978 5.06 20.26 3.66
CA THR A 978 6.47 20.12 4.02
C THR A 978 7.17 19.11 3.11
N ALA A 979 8.28 19.48 2.48
CA ALA A 979 9.05 18.53 1.70
C ALA A 979 9.80 17.55 2.62
N PHE A 980 9.55 16.25 2.44
CA PHE A 980 10.26 15.18 3.12
C PHE A 980 11.74 15.16 2.70
N GLY A 981 12.65 15.03 3.67
CA GLY A 981 14.09 15.02 3.43
C GLY A 981 14.71 13.64 3.56
N TYR A 982 14.78 13.15 4.80
CA TYR A 982 15.41 11.88 5.14
C TYR A 982 14.84 11.33 6.45
N GLU A 983 14.88 10.01 6.64
CA GLU A 983 14.44 9.36 7.88
C GLU A 983 15.50 8.40 8.42
N PHE A 984 15.61 8.39 9.74
CA PHE A 984 16.34 7.43 10.54
C PHE A 984 15.33 6.53 11.24
N THR A 985 15.53 5.22 11.12
CA THR A 985 14.68 4.19 11.71
C THR A 985 14.81 4.10 13.23
N HIS A 986 15.92 4.62 13.79
CA HIS A 986 16.21 4.64 15.21
C HIS A 986 17.04 5.85 15.63
N LEU A 987 17.18 6.02 16.94
CA LEU A 987 18.01 7.03 17.58
C LEU A 987 19.10 6.38 18.43
N HIS A 988 20.24 7.04 18.56
CA HIS A 988 21.31 6.62 19.46
C HIS A 988 21.18 7.35 20.81
N HIS A 989 21.10 6.60 21.91
CA HIS A 989 21.11 7.10 23.29
C HIS A 989 22.36 6.58 24.03
N PRO A 990 22.85 7.28 25.08
CA PRO A 990 24.00 6.79 25.83
C PRO A 990 23.88 5.38 26.43
N GLU A 991 22.65 4.90 26.59
CA GLU A 991 22.34 3.56 27.12
C GLU A 991 22.11 2.51 26.02
N GLY A 992 21.94 2.90 24.76
CA GLY A 992 21.63 1.97 23.66
C GLY A 992 20.89 2.64 22.50
N ASN A 993 20.53 1.84 21.49
CA ASN A 993 19.63 2.28 20.44
C ASN A 993 18.21 2.44 21.01
N LEU A 994 17.53 3.53 20.66
CA LEU A 994 16.11 3.73 20.92
C LEU A 994 15.34 3.44 19.64
N VAL A 995 14.35 2.55 19.70
CA VAL A 995 13.43 2.26 18.58
C VAL A 995 12.46 3.42 18.43
N LYS A 996 12.97 4.54 17.92
CA LYS A 996 12.26 5.79 17.72
C LYS A 996 12.81 6.47 16.48
N LYS A 997 11.91 6.88 15.59
CA LYS A 997 12.28 7.48 14.31
C LYS A 997 12.75 8.93 14.48
N ALA A 998 13.57 9.39 13.55
CA ALA A 998 13.86 10.81 13.40
C ALA A 998 13.90 11.21 11.93
N ARG A 999 13.47 12.44 11.62
CA ARG A 999 13.34 12.95 10.26
C ARG A 999 14.11 14.25 10.08
N MET A 1000 14.62 14.42 8.86
CA MET A 1000 15.08 15.69 8.32
C MET A 1000 14.09 16.14 7.26
N TYR A 1001 13.86 17.44 7.20
CA TYR A 1001 12.94 18.06 6.26
C TYR A 1001 13.71 18.99 5.35
N LEU A 1002 13.16 19.16 4.15
CA LEU A 1002 13.77 19.95 3.10
C LEU A 1002 13.08 21.31 3.01
N TYR A 1003 13.87 22.38 3.15
CA TYR A 1003 13.43 23.76 3.02
C TYR A 1003 14.15 24.45 1.87
N SER A 1004 13.57 25.52 1.34
CA SER A 1004 14.21 26.36 0.33
C SER A 1004 14.13 27.84 0.68
N LEU A 1005 15.13 28.61 0.23
CA LEU A 1005 15.22 30.06 0.39
C LEU A 1005 15.68 30.71 -0.91
N ASN A 1006 14.89 31.67 -1.38
CA ASN A 1006 15.23 32.49 -2.53
C ASN A 1006 16.30 33.53 -2.17
N VAL A 1007 17.45 33.40 -2.82
CA VAL A 1007 18.63 34.23 -2.59
C VAL A 1007 19.12 34.96 -3.84
N LYS A 1008 18.27 35.08 -4.87
CA LYS A 1008 18.61 35.81 -6.09
C LYS A 1008 19.05 37.25 -5.78
N ASN A 1009 20.25 37.61 -6.23
CA ASN A 1009 20.89 38.91 -6.00
C ASN A 1009 21.10 39.27 -4.52
N LYS A 1010 21.23 38.27 -3.62
CA LYS A 1010 21.47 38.46 -2.19
C LYS A 1010 22.92 38.19 -1.83
N LYS A 1011 23.43 38.84 -0.79
CA LYS A 1011 24.86 38.77 -0.42
C LYS A 1011 25.11 38.04 0.88
N ARG A 1012 24.17 38.10 1.83
CA ARG A 1012 24.37 37.54 3.17
C ARG A 1012 23.11 36.84 3.67
N LEU A 1013 23.29 35.63 4.19
CA LEU A 1013 22.26 34.88 4.90
C LEU A 1013 22.66 34.74 6.38
N ARG A 1014 21.78 35.13 7.29
CA ARG A 1014 21.91 34.91 8.74
C ARG A 1014 20.90 33.86 9.19
N PHE A 1015 21.37 32.87 9.92
CA PHE A 1015 20.56 31.79 10.47
C PHE A 1015 19.71 32.26 11.65
N PRO A 1016 18.64 31.53 12.01
CA PRO A 1016 17.92 31.76 13.26
C PRO A 1016 18.85 31.76 14.49
N ASN A 1017 18.42 32.43 15.56
CA ASN A 1017 19.11 32.38 16.85
C ASN A 1017 18.37 31.47 17.84
N ASN A 1018 18.30 30.18 17.51
CA ASN A 1018 17.68 29.16 18.34
C ASN A 1018 18.43 27.84 18.17
N ASN A 1019 19.12 27.39 19.23
CA ASN A 1019 20.01 26.24 19.17
C ASN A 1019 19.29 24.88 19.06
N LYS A 1020 17.96 24.84 19.23
CA LYS A 1020 17.15 23.66 18.93
C LYS A 1020 16.92 23.45 17.42
N LEU A 1021 17.13 24.48 16.60
CA LEU A 1021 17.08 24.37 15.15
C LEU A 1021 18.44 23.89 14.64
N VAL A 1022 18.46 22.73 13.98
CA VAL A 1022 19.69 22.11 13.49
C VAL A 1022 19.64 22.00 11.97
N ILE A 1023 20.67 22.54 11.31
CA ILE A 1023 20.91 22.39 9.88
C ILE A 1023 21.97 21.30 9.69
N PHE A 1024 21.61 20.26 8.95
CA PHE A 1024 22.49 19.12 8.66
C PHE A 1024 23.30 19.33 7.39
N ALA A 1025 22.66 19.88 6.35
CA ALA A 1025 23.31 20.20 5.09
C ALA A 1025 22.62 21.37 4.39
N MET A 1026 23.37 22.06 3.53
CA MET A 1026 22.87 23.09 2.64
C MET A 1026 23.47 22.92 1.25
N THR A 1027 22.70 23.25 0.23
CA THR A 1027 23.14 23.21 -1.16
C THR A 1027 22.66 24.47 -1.88
N SER A 1028 23.58 25.17 -2.53
CA SER A 1028 23.25 26.29 -3.43
C SER A 1028 22.87 25.72 -4.79
N ALA A 1029 21.83 26.22 -5.43
CA ALA A 1029 21.41 25.70 -6.73
C ALA A 1029 20.82 26.78 -7.64
N GLU A 1030 21.03 26.59 -8.95
CA GLU A 1030 20.31 27.28 -10.02
C GLU A 1030 19.06 26.44 -10.30
N LYS A 1031 18.10 26.49 -9.37
CA LYS A 1031 16.82 25.79 -9.47
C LYS A 1031 15.79 26.80 -8.99
N GLU A 1032 14.75 27.09 -9.75
CA GLU A 1032 13.66 27.90 -9.21
C GLU A 1032 12.92 27.12 -8.11
N GLU A 1033 12.25 27.80 -7.17
CA GLU A 1033 11.53 27.22 -6.01
C GLU A 1033 10.79 25.91 -6.34
N PHE A 1034 10.64 25.02 -5.35
CA PHE A 1034 9.96 23.73 -5.51
C PHE A 1034 8.72 23.85 -6.39
N THR A 1035 8.65 23.00 -7.41
CA THR A 1035 7.36 22.69 -8.02
C THR A 1035 6.59 21.87 -7.01
N ASN A 1036 5.44 22.40 -6.61
CA ASN A 1036 4.47 21.63 -5.84
C ASN A 1036 3.46 21.02 -6.80
N LEU A 1037 2.91 19.88 -6.39
CA LEU A 1037 1.70 19.41 -7.04
C LEU A 1037 0.63 20.48 -6.91
N ALA A 1038 -0.14 20.67 -7.98
CA ALA A 1038 -1.27 21.57 -7.97
C ALA A 1038 -2.54 20.85 -7.46
N ASP A 1039 -2.48 19.56 -7.16
CA ASP A 1039 -3.58 18.78 -6.59
C ASP A 1039 -3.16 18.11 -5.27
N ASN A 1040 -4.14 17.80 -4.42
CA ASN A 1040 -3.94 17.02 -3.21
C ASN A 1040 -3.85 15.53 -3.58
N VAL A 1041 -2.84 14.86 -3.05
CA VAL A 1041 -2.61 13.43 -3.32
C VAL A 1041 -2.86 12.55 -2.10
N ILE A 1042 -3.12 13.18 -0.96
CA ILE A 1042 -3.60 12.58 0.28
C ILE A 1042 -4.91 13.24 0.70
N ASP A 1043 -5.63 12.60 1.61
CA ASP A 1043 -6.81 13.19 2.23
C ASP A 1043 -6.36 14.27 3.25
N ILE A 1044 -6.88 15.50 3.10
CA ILE A 1044 -6.51 16.67 3.92
C ILE A 1044 -7.58 16.96 4.97
N VAL A 1045 -7.15 17.38 6.16
CA VAL A 1045 -8.02 17.73 7.28
C VAL A 1045 -7.87 19.21 7.62
N ASP A 1046 -8.97 19.87 7.98
CA ASP A 1046 -8.97 21.27 8.40
C ASP A 1046 -8.21 21.47 9.73
N ASP A 1047 -7.49 22.58 9.86
CA ASP A 1047 -6.64 22.89 11.04
C ASP A 1047 -7.40 22.90 12.38
N ASN A 1048 -8.71 23.16 12.36
CA ASN A 1048 -9.57 23.24 13.56
C ASN A 1048 -10.47 22.00 13.74
N TYR A 1049 -10.13 20.88 13.11
CA TYR A 1049 -10.92 19.66 13.18
C TYR A 1049 -10.92 19.03 14.59
N ASP A 1050 -12.11 18.66 15.05
CA ASP A 1050 -12.36 17.86 16.25
C ASP A 1050 -13.49 16.86 15.93
N PHE A 1051 -13.25 15.56 16.16
CA PHE A 1051 -14.25 14.51 15.90
C PHE A 1051 -15.39 14.54 16.94
N GLY A 1052 -15.26 15.29 18.04
CA GLY A 1052 -16.29 15.50 19.06
C GLY A 1052 -16.48 14.32 20.03
N LYS A 1053 -17.60 14.31 20.79
CA LYS A 1053 -17.89 13.22 21.74
C LYS A 1053 -18.60 12.06 21.05
N ILE A 1054 -18.12 10.83 21.28
CA ILE A 1054 -18.83 9.62 20.85
C ILE A 1054 -20.01 9.35 21.79
N PRO A 1055 -21.16 8.88 21.28
CA PRO A 1055 -22.28 8.46 22.10
C PRO A 1055 -21.84 7.50 23.22
N PRO A 1056 -22.30 7.70 24.48
CA PRO A 1056 -21.88 6.86 25.60
C PRO A 1056 -22.27 5.39 25.41
N ILE A 1057 -21.42 4.50 25.92
CA ILE A 1057 -21.53 3.03 25.80
C ILE A 1057 -22.90 2.51 26.27
N ASP A 1058 -23.50 3.18 27.26
CA ASP A 1058 -24.76 2.82 27.91
C ASP A 1058 -26.01 3.36 27.21
N LYS A 1059 -25.87 4.20 26.17
CA LYS A 1059 -27.03 4.62 25.34
C LYS A 1059 -27.30 3.66 24.18
N ILE A 1060 -26.39 2.72 23.93
CA ILE A 1060 -26.60 1.56 23.07
C ILE A 1060 -27.00 0.36 23.96
N THR A 1061 -27.91 0.57 24.91
CA THR A 1061 -28.56 -0.56 25.60
C THR A 1061 -29.47 -1.27 24.60
N ASP A 1062 -28.93 -2.34 24.04
CA ASP A 1062 -29.58 -3.62 23.82
C ASP A 1062 -31.07 -3.66 24.21
N LYS A 1063 -31.96 -3.45 23.23
CA LYS A 1063 -33.33 -3.98 23.31
C LYS A 1063 -33.33 -5.51 23.50
N THR A 1064 -32.21 -6.16 23.21
CA THR A 1064 -31.94 -7.59 23.38
C THR A 1064 -31.74 -7.99 24.85
N ASP A 1065 -31.05 -7.20 25.68
CA ASP A 1065 -30.83 -7.51 27.10
C ASP A 1065 -32.11 -7.35 27.93
N ALA A 1066 -32.97 -6.40 27.55
CA ALA A 1066 -34.32 -6.30 28.11
C ALA A 1066 -35.17 -7.54 27.79
N ILE A 1067 -34.89 -8.25 26.69
CA ILE A 1067 -35.56 -9.51 26.30
C ILE A 1067 -34.92 -10.71 27.00
N THR A 1068 -33.59 -10.76 27.16
CA THR A 1068 -32.90 -11.85 27.88
C THR A 1068 -33.21 -11.83 29.39
N ILE A 1069 -33.32 -10.64 29.99
CA ILE A 1069 -33.73 -10.48 31.40
C ILE A 1069 -35.22 -10.80 31.60
N ARG A 1070 -36.08 -10.54 30.60
CA ARG A 1070 -37.49 -10.96 30.63
C ARG A 1070 -37.66 -12.46 30.38
N ALA A 1071 -36.90 -13.05 29.46
CA ALA A 1071 -36.94 -14.48 29.13
C ALA A 1071 -36.43 -15.33 30.30
N GLY A 1072 -35.33 -14.93 30.96
CA GLY A 1072 -34.85 -15.57 32.19
C GLY A 1072 -35.86 -15.50 33.33
N LYS A 1073 -36.57 -14.37 33.50
CA LYS A 1073 -37.67 -14.23 34.49
C LYS A 1073 -38.91 -15.07 34.15
N ILE A 1074 -39.26 -15.21 32.88
CA ILE A 1074 -40.42 -15.99 32.42
C ILE A 1074 -40.13 -17.49 32.53
N GLN A 1075 -38.90 -17.92 32.23
CA GLN A 1075 -38.49 -19.34 32.33
C GLN A 1075 -38.37 -19.82 33.79
N ASP A 1076 -37.89 -18.98 34.71
CA ASP A 1076 -37.84 -19.29 36.15
C ASP A 1076 -39.25 -19.32 36.79
N GLN A 1077 -40.18 -18.49 36.30
CA GLN A 1077 -41.58 -18.50 36.75
C GLN A 1077 -42.36 -19.69 36.18
N TYR A 1078 -42.06 -20.15 34.95
CA TYR A 1078 -42.69 -21.33 34.36
C TYR A 1078 -42.27 -22.64 35.04
N ASN A 1079 -41.05 -22.68 35.62
CA ASN A 1079 -40.49 -23.84 36.32
C ASN A 1079 -40.73 -23.84 37.84
N GLY A 1080 -41.59 -22.96 38.36
CA GLY A 1080 -41.96 -22.95 39.79
C GLY A 1080 -40.86 -22.48 40.76
N GLY A 1081 -39.82 -21.81 40.26
CA GLY A 1081 -38.72 -21.28 41.08
C GLY A 1081 -39.16 -20.08 41.92
N LYS A 1082 -38.99 -20.15 43.25
CA LYS A 1082 -39.06 -18.97 44.12
C LYS A 1082 -37.82 -18.12 43.83
N GLY A 1083 -37.97 -17.06 43.02
CA GLY A 1083 -36.90 -16.15 42.62
C GLY A 1083 -35.97 -15.77 43.80
N LYS A 1084 -34.78 -16.34 43.81
CA LYS A 1084 -33.69 -15.93 44.69
C LYS A 1084 -32.81 -14.99 43.87
N GLY A 1085 -32.90 -13.70 44.20
CA GLY A 1085 -32.05 -12.67 43.62
C GLY A 1085 -30.57 -12.97 43.83
N PHE A 1086 -29.76 -12.55 42.86
CA PHE A 1086 -28.30 -12.62 42.92
C PHE A 1086 -27.76 -12.03 44.23
N LEU A 1087 -26.78 -12.74 44.78
CA LEU A 1087 -26.03 -12.38 45.98
C LEU A 1087 -25.50 -10.95 45.88
N ARG A 1088 -25.81 -10.18 46.93
CA ARG A 1088 -25.31 -8.83 47.21
C ARG A 1088 -23.81 -8.92 47.49
N ASP A 1089 -22.96 -8.63 46.50
CA ASP A 1089 -21.59 -8.10 46.67
C ASP A 1089 -20.92 -7.80 45.31
N ASN A 1090 -21.67 -7.24 44.36
CA ASN A 1090 -21.10 -6.75 43.11
C ASN A 1090 -20.95 -5.22 43.16
N LEU A 1091 -19.73 -4.73 42.93
CA LEU A 1091 -19.34 -3.32 42.90
C LEU A 1091 -20.25 -2.48 41.95
N ILE A 1092 -20.81 -3.14 40.94
CA ILE A 1092 -21.73 -2.56 39.95
C ILE A 1092 -23.07 -2.12 40.59
N THR A 1093 -23.56 -2.82 41.62
CA THR A 1093 -24.84 -2.46 42.27
C THR A 1093 -24.72 -1.21 43.16
N ASN A 1094 -23.51 -0.92 43.67
CA ASN A 1094 -23.27 0.29 44.47
C ASN A 1094 -23.08 1.54 43.60
N ILE A 1095 -22.52 1.39 42.39
CA ILE A 1095 -22.40 2.50 41.41
C ILE A 1095 -23.78 2.90 40.87
N ILE A 1096 -24.70 1.95 40.69
CA ILE A 1096 -26.07 2.24 40.25
C ILE A 1096 -26.91 2.92 41.37
N ARG A 1097 -26.58 2.69 42.64
CA ARG A 1097 -27.25 3.35 43.79
C ARG A 1097 -26.78 4.77 44.06
N SER A 1098 -25.57 5.17 43.65
CA SER A 1098 -25.10 6.55 43.85
C SER A 1098 -25.73 7.56 42.88
N TYR A 1099 -26.37 7.10 41.80
CA TYR A 1099 -26.94 7.97 40.76
C TYR A 1099 -28.47 8.15 40.82
N THR A 1100 -29.17 7.57 41.80
CA THR A 1100 -30.66 7.62 41.86
C THR A 1100 -31.25 8.12 43.18
N LYS A 1101 -30.49 8.89 43.98
CA LYS A 1101 -31.05 9.64 45.11
C LYS A 1101 -30.43 11.03 45.26
N SER A 1102 -30.77 11.92 44.34
CA SER A 1102 -31.12 13.30 44.67
C SER A 1102 -32.03 13.81 43.56
N GLU A 1103 -33.29 13.97 43.97
CA GLU A 1103 -34.46 14.48 43.28
C GLU A 1103 -34.25 15.83 42.58
N TRP A 1104 -35.20 16.19 41.71
CA TRP A 1104 -35.71 17.55 41.49
C TRP A 1104 -34.71 18.71 41.34
#